data_AF-A0A8B9VML1-F1
#
_entry.id   AF-A0A8B9VML1-F1
#
_cell.length_a   1.000
_cell.length_b   1.000
_cell.length_c   1.000
_cell.angle_alpha   90.00
_cell.angle_beta   90.00
_cell.angle_gamma   90.00
#
_symmetry.space_group_name_H-M   'P 1'
#
loop_
_entity.id
_entity.type
_entity.pdbx_description
1 polymer ?
#
loop_
_entity_poly.entity_id
_entity_poly.type
_entity_poly.pdbx_seq_one_letter_code
_entity_poly.pdbx_strand_id
1 'polypeptide(L)'
;MLAHVLLLCGLSAVVIPQDVTNQAKMFLAEFNVRAEDINYENSLASWDYNTNITEETATKMVRITITGHYFAHSVFLMGYLTSNFTIYSTGTVCKTTAPFDCMVLEPGLDSIMANSIDYHERLWAWEGWRADVGRMMRPLYEEYVDLKNEAAKLNGYADYGDYWRANYEADYPEEYKYSRDQLIQDVEKTFEQIKPLYQQLHAYVRHRLEQAYGSQFISSTGCLPAHLLGDMWGRFWTNLYPLTVPYPAKPNIDVTDAMVQKNWDAVKIFKAAEAFFSSIDLYNMTEGFWKNSMLTEPTDNRKVVCHPTAWDMGKNDYRIKMCTKVTMDDFLTAHHEMGHIEYDMAYSQQPFLLRGGANEGFHEAVGEIMSLSAATPEHLKSLDLLEPTFQEDEETEINFLLKQALTIVGTMPFTYMLEKWRWMVFRGEITKQEWTKQWWEMKRDIVGVVEPVPHDETYCDPAALFHVANDYSFIRYYTRTIYQFQFHEALCKAANHTGPLHTCDITNSTAAGGKLLKLGRSKPWTQALESLTGEKYMNATPLLHYFEPLFNWLQKNNSGRYIGWNTDWTPYSENAIKVRISLKAAGQTYEWNKSELFLFKSTIAYAMRIYFAQKQQLIDFEATDVHVSEETQRVSFYITVSMPGNASNIVPKADVESAISMSRGRINEAFGLDDDTLEFVGIIPTLAAPYEPPVTIWLIIFGVVISLVVIGVIVLIVSGQRDRKKEAESNCEVNPYDDDGRSNKGFELSDETQTSF
;
A
#
# COMPACT_ATOMS: atom_id res chain seq x y z
N MET A 1 -76.05 -22.05 37.68
CA MET A 1 -75.15 -22.74 36.73
C MET A 1 -75.19 -22.23 35.30
N LEU A 2 -76.27 -21.61 34.78
CA LEU A 2 -76.26 -21.06 33.40
C LEU A 2 -75.57 -19.68 33.24
N ALA A 3 -75.46 -18.88 34.30
CA ALA A 3 -74.84 -17.54 34.23
C ALA A 3 -73.29 -17.55 34.26
N HIS A 4 -72.66 -18.67 34.63
CA HIS A 4 -71.20 -18.80 34.63
C HIS A 4 -70.65 -19.45 33.35
N VAL A 5 -71.50 -20.13 32.56
CA VAL A 5 -71.11 -20.70 31.26
C VAL A 5 -71.09 -19.62 30.17
N LEU A 6 -71.94 -18.59 30.27
CA LEU A 6 -71.96 -17.47 29.32
C LEU A 6 -70.80 -16.48 29.50
N LEU A 7 -70.18 -16.41 30.69
CA LEU A 7 -69.00 -15.57 30.92
C LEU A 7 -67.69 -16.23 30.44
N LEU A 8 -67.67 -17.56 30.31
CA LEU A 8 -66.53 -18.31 29.80
C LEU A 8 -66.52 -18.44 28.26
N CYS A 9 -67.65 -18.19 27.58
CA CYS A 9 -67.70 -18.09 26.12
C CYS A 9 -67.40 -16.68 25.57
N GLY A 10 -67.15 -15.69 26.43
CA GLY A 10 -66.81 -14.31 26.05
C GLY A 10 -65.30 -14.01 25.98
N LEU A 11 -64.45 -15.00 26.29
CA LEU A 11 -62.99 -14.86 26.37
C LEU A 11 -62.24 -15.85 25.47
N SER A 12 -62.89 -16.38 24.44
CA SER A 12 -62.16 -16.70 23.22
C SER A 12 -61.87 -15.37 22.53
N ALA A 13 -60.87 -14.64 23.02
CA ALA A 13 -60.15 -13.72 22.16
C ALA A 13 -59.75 -14.57 20.96
N VAL A 14 -60.42 -14.33 19.84
CA VAL A 14 -59.93 -14.79 18.55
C VAL A 14 -58.58 -14.13 18.44
N VAL A 15 -57.52 -14.85 18.81
CA VAL A 15 -56.17 -14.55 18.36
C VAL A 15 -56.24 -14.82 16.87
N ILE A 16 -56.79 -13.85 16.14
CA ILE A 16 -56.62 -13.78 14.70
C ILE A 16 -55.11 -13.74 14.55
N PRO A 17 -54.47 -14.72 13.88
CA PRO A 17 -53.07 -14.56 13.54
C PRO A 17 -52.97 -13.23 12.81
N GLN A 18 -52.41 -12.21 13.48
CA GLN A 18 -52.10 -10.97 12.82
C GLN A 18 -51.18 -11.37 11.68
N ASP A 19 -51.62 -11.13 10.45
CA ASP A 19 -50.82 -11.42 9.28
C ASP A 19 -49.61 -10.49 9.32
N VAL A 20 -48.54 -10.97 9.93
CA VAL A 20 -47.27 -10.26 10.12
C VAL A 20 -46.77 -9.73 8.79
N THR A 21 -47.07 -10.42 7.69
CA THR A 21 -46.75 -9.97 6.33
C THR A 21 -47.52 -8.69 5.98
N ASN A 22 -48.82 -8.62 6.26
CA ASN A 22 -49.61 -7.42 6.00
C ASN A 22 -49.20 -6.26 6.92
N GLN A 23 -48.87 -6.54 8.18
CA GLN A 23 -48.33 -5.53 9.10
C GLN A 23 -46.99 -4.97 8.60
N ALA A 24 -46.07 -5.85 8.14
CA ALA A 24 -44.80 -5.44 7.56
C ALA A 24 -45.00 -4.60 6.29
N LYS A 25 -45.96 -4.96 5.42
CA LYS A 25 -46.33 -4.15 4.25
C LYS A 25 -46.84 -2.76 4.64
N MET A 26 -47.71 -2.67 5.65
CA MET A 26 -48.21 -1.39 6.16
C MET A 26 -47.08 -0.55 6.76
N PHE A 27 -46.19 -1.17 7.53
CA PHE A 27 -45.00 -0.51 8.08
C PHE A 27 -44.10 0.04 6.97
N LEU A 28 -43.79 -0.77 5.94
CA LEU A 28 -42.95 -0.34 4.82
C LEU A 28 -43.59 0.80 4.02
N ALA A 29 -44.92 0.80 3.86
CA ALA A 29 -45.63 1.90 3.22
C ALA A 29 -45.49 3.21 4.00
N GLU A 30 -45.64 3.18 5.33
CA GLU A 30 -45.43 4.35 6.20
C GLU A 30 -43.95 4.78 6.22
N PHE A 31 -43.03 3.82 6.28
CA PHE A 31 -41.59 4.04 6.23
C PHE A 31 -41.20 4.77 4.95
N ASN A 32 -41.63 4.29 3.78
CA ASN A 32 -41.25 4.88 2.49
C ASN A 32 -41.59 6.37 2.42
N VAL A 33 -42.79 6.76 2.87
CA VAL A 33 -43.22 8.18 2.85
C VAL A 33 -42.30 9.02 3.73
N ARG A 34 -42.04 8.60 4.97
CA ARG A 34 -41.21 9.36 5.91
C ARG A 34 -39.73 9.37 5.51
N ALA A 35 -39.22 8.23 5.05
CA ALA A 35 -37.83 8.06 4.68
C ALA A 35 -37.48 8.93 3.46
N GLU A 36 -38.35 9.02 2.46
CA GLU A 36 -38.15 9.90 1.31
C GLU A 36 -38.06 11.38 1.73
N ASP A 37 -38.94 11.85 2.61
CA ASP A 37 -38.91 13.22 3.11
C ASP A 37 -37.61 13.52 3.88
N ILE A 38 -37.24 12.63 4.82
CA ILE A 38 -36.03 12.79 5.63
C ILE A 38 -34.77 12.73 4.75
N ASN A 39 -34.71 11.79 3.81
CA ASN A 39 -33.57 11.65 2.91
C ASN A 39 -33.41 12.86 1.99
N TYR A 40 -34.51 13.41 1.48
CA TYR A 40 -34.49 14.59 0.62
C TYR A 40 -33.95 15.82 1.37
N GLU A 41 -34.41 16.07 2.61
CA GLU A 41 -33.88 17.16 3.45
C GLU A 41 -32.39 16.96 3.80
N ASN A 42 -31.99 15.72 4.08
CA ASN A 42 -30.59 15.39 4.34
C ASN A 42 -29.71 15.62 3.10
N SER A 43 -30.18 15.16 1.93
CA SER A 43 -29.49 15.33 0.65
C SER A 43 -29.36 16.81 0.29
N LEU A 44 -30.41 17.61 0.49
CA LEU A 44 -30.36 19.07 0.30
C LEU A 44 -29.34 19.74 1.22
N ALA A 45 -29.31 19.38 2.50
CA ALA A 45 -28.35 19.94 3.44
C ALA A 45 -26.91 19.55 3.09
N SER A 46 -26.68 18.31 2.64
CA SER A 46 -25.37 17.87 2.16
C SER A 46 -24.98 18.57 0.85
N TRP A 47 -25.91 18.75 -0.08
CA TRP A 47 -25.69 19.50 -1.31
C TRP A 47 -25.31 20.95 -1.03
N ASP A 48 -26.03 21.62 -0.13
CA ASP A 48 -25.74 23.00 0.30
C ASP A 48 -24.31 23.12 0.83
N TYR A 49 -23.86 22.16 1.65
CA TYR A 49 -22.49 22.13 2.16
C TYR A 49 -21.47 21.90 1.05
N ASN A 50 -21.68 20.89 0.19
CA ASN A 50 -20.73 20.54 -0.86
C ASN A 50 -20.61 21.61 -1.96
N THR A 51 -21.63 22.45 -2.14
CA THR A 51 -21.66 23.54 -3.13
C THR A 51 -21.46 24.94 -2.53
N ASN A 52 -21.33 25.03 -1.20
CA ASN A 52 -20.99 26.24 -0.45
C ASN A 52 -20.49 25.89 0.97
N ILE A 53 -19.19 25.65 1.11
CA ILE A 53 -18.57 25.22 2.36
C ILE A 53 -18.46 26.40 3.34
N THR A 54 -19.26 26.37 4.40
CA THR A 54 -19.27 27.34 5.50
C THR A 54 -19.51 26.63 6.84
N GLU A 55 -19.23 27.28 7.96
CA GLU A 55 -19.56 26.75 9.28
C GLU A 55 -21.08 26.55 9.47
N GLU A 56 -21.89 27.43 8.89
CA GLU A 56 -23.34 27.34 8.92
C GLU A 56 -23.85 26.10 8.16
N THR A 57 -23.39 25.90 6.92
CA THR A 57 -23.80 24.74 6.10
C THR A 57 -23.30 23.42 6.70
N ALA A 58 -22.10 23.40 7.28
CA ALA A 58 -21.59 22.24 8.02
C ALA A 58 -22.46 21.91 9.23
N THR A 59 -22.80 22.92 10.04
CA THR A 59 -23.66 22.76 11.22
C THR A 59 -25.06 22.28 10.85
N LYS A 60 -25.63 22.83 9.76
CA LYS A 60 -26.94 22.42 9.23
C LYS A 60 -26.93 20.96 8.82
N MET A 61 -25.92 20.53 8.04
CA MET A 61 -25.75 19.14 7.62
C MET A 61 -25.63 18.21 8.84
N VAL A 62 -24.72 18.49 9.77
CA VAL A 62 -24.51 17.66 10.97
C VAL A 62 -25.77 17.55 11.82
N ARG A 63 -26.48 18.67 12.04
CA ARG A 63 -27.70 18.69 12.84
C ARG A 63 -28.77 17.77 12.26
N ILE A 64 -28.96 17.78 10.94
CA ILE A 64 -29.94 16.95 10.25
C ILE A 64 -29.53 15.47 10.28
N THR A 65 -28.23 15.17 10.08
CA THR A 65 -27.69 13.80 10.15
C THR A 65 -27.84 13.17 11.53
N ILE A 66 -27.55 13.92 12.60
CA ILE A 66 -27.64 13.44 14.00
C ILE A 66 -29.08 13.11 14.39
N THR A 67 -30.07 13.90 13.95
CA THR A 67 -31.48 13.59 14.21
C THR A 67 -31.97 12.27 13.60
N GLY A 68 -31.22 11.68 12.66
CA GLY A 68 -31.53 10.40 12.03
C GLY A 68 -30.91 9.15 12.68
N HIS A 69 -29.89 9.29 13.54
CA HIS A 69 -29.12 8.15 14.07
C HIS A 69 -29.19 8.07 15.61
N TYR A 70 -30.12 7.27 16.13
CA TYR A 70 -30.19 6.92 17.56
C TYR A 70 -29.26 5.75 17.89
N PHE A 71 -27.96 5.98 18.11
CA PHE A 71 -27.11 5.01 18.83
C PHE A 71 -25.94 5.70 19.54
N ALA A 72 -25.71 5.42 20.83
CA ALA A 72 -24.64 6.04 21.62
C ALA A 72 -23.21 5.73 21.10
N HIS A 73 -23.03 4.61 20.38
CA HIS A 73 -21.76 4.27 19.71
C HIS A 73 -21.47 5.13 18.47
N SER A 74 -22.47 5.85 17.93
CA SER A 74 -22.28 6.66 16.71
C SER A 74 -21.46 7.92 16.97
N VAL A 75 -21.44 8.45 18.20
CA VAL A 75 -20.78 9.73 18.51
C VAL A 75 -19.24 9.62 18.48
N PHE A 76 -18.68 8.57 19.08
CA PHE A 76 -17.23 8.31 19.03
C PHE A 76 -16.75 7.97 17.62
N LEU A 77 -17.51 7.12 16.91
CA LEU A 77 -17.20 6.77 15.52
C LEU A 77 -17.30 7.98 14.58
N MET A 78 -18.27 8.86 14.79
CA MET A 78 -18.40 10.10 14.03
C MET A 78 -17.24 11.07 14.33
N GLY A 79 -16.78 11.14 15.59
CA GLY A 79 -15.59 11.88 15.98
C GLY A 79 -14.34 11.40 15.23
N TYR A 80 -14.14 10.09 15.19
CA TYR A 80 -13.06 9.45 14.42
C TYR A 80 -13.11 9.81 12.92
N LEU A 81 -14.25 9.58 12.27
CA LEU A 81 -14.42 9.82 10.83
C LEU A 81 -14.17 11.29 10.49
N THR A 82 -14.65 12.21 11.35
CA THR A 82 -14.43 13.65 11.19
C THR A 82 -12.95 14.00 11.34
N SER A 83 -12.25 13.44 12.33
CA SER A 83 -10.82 13.67 12.53
C SER A 83 -9.97 13.17 11.36
N ASN A 84 -10.19 11.94 10.88
CA ASN A 84 -9.47 11.41 9.73
C ASN A 84 -9.73 12.21 8.46
N PHE A 85 -10.99 12.53 8.17
CA PHE A 85 -11.35 13.36 7.02
C PHE A 85 -10.64 14.72 7.10
N THR A 86 -10.59 15.33 8.29
CA THR A 86 -9.90 16.60 8.49
C THR A 86 -8.39 16.45 8.26
N ILE A 87 -7.74 15.46 8.87
CA ILE A 87 -6.30 15.21 8.70
C ILE A 87 -5.97 14.95 7.22
N TYR A 88 -6.79 14.18 6.50
CA TYR A 88 -6.61 13.92 5.08
C TYR A 88 -6.78 15.19 4.23
N SER A 89 -7.82 15.98 4.49
CA SER A 89 -8.17 17.13 3.65
C SER A 89 -7.34 18.39 3.93
N THR A 90 -6.83 18.55 5.15
CA THR A 90 -6.05 19.73 5.57
C THR A 90 -4.58 19.41 5.83
N GLY A 91 -4.15 18.16 5.69
CA GLY A 91 -2.76 17.76 5.83
C GLY A 91 -1.87 18.51 4.84
N THR A 92 -0.68 18.89 5.27
CA THR A 92 0.29 19.64 4.46
C THR A 92 1.67 19.03 4.58
N VAL A 93 2.43 19.09 3.49
CA VAL A 93 3.85 18.71 3.45
C VAL A 93 4.68 19.95 3.12
N CYS A 94 5.68 20.25 3.95
CA CYS A 94 6.51 21.43 3.79
C CYS A 94 7.88 21.09 3.18
N LYS A 95 8.43 22.00 2.36
CA LYS A 95 9.79 21.83 1.83
C LYS A 95 10.82 22.03 2.93
N THR A 96 11.85 21.18 2.95
CA THR A 96 12.89 21.24 3.99
C THR A 96 13.80 22.46 3.86
N THR A 97 14.01 22.97 2.65
CA THR A 97 14.77 24.20 2.38
C THR A 97 13.96 25.48 2.60
N ALA A 98 12.63 25.37 2.66
CA ALA A 98 11.71 26.49 2.83
C ALA A 98 10.52 26.02 3.70
N PRO A 99 10.68 25.96 5.04
CA PRO A 99 9.71 25.33 5.94
C PRO A 99 8.34 26.04 6.02
N PHE A 100 8.20 27.23 5.42
CA PHE A 100 6.93 27.93 5.28
C PHE A 100 6.25 27.69 3.91
N ASP A 101 6.93 27.01 2.98
CA ASP A 101 6.38 26.58 1.69
C ASP A 101 5.79 25.18 1.87
N CYS A 102 4.51 25.15 2.26
CA CYS A 102 3.76 23.93 2.54
C CYS A 102 2.66 23.72 1.49
N MET A 103 2.53 22.47 1.03
CA MET A 103 1.56 22.06 0.01
C MET A 103 0.54 21.10 0.60
N VAL A 104 -0.74 21.33 0.32
CA VAL A 104 -1.80 20.34 0.55
C VAL A 104 -1.76 19.25 -0.52
N LEU A 105 -2.48 18.15 -0.30
CA LEU A 105 -2.62 17.11 -1.33
C LEU A 105 -3.24 17.65 -2.61
N GLU A 106 -4.39 18.33 -2.51
CA GLU A 106 -5.14 18.89 -3.63
C GLU A 106 -5.56 20.35 -3.36
N PRO A 107 -5.19 21.33 -4.20
CA PRO A 107 -4.17 21.26 -5.25
C PRO A 107 -2.76 21.44 -4.69
N GLY A 108 -1.80 20.66 -5.18
CA GLY A 108 -0.39 20.80 -4.80
C GLY A 108 0.39 19.53 -5.09
N LEU A 109 0.43 18.62 -4.12
CA LEU A 109 1.18 17.37 -4.22
C LEU A 109 0.64 16.47 -5.34
N ASP A 110 -0.67 16.49 -5.58
CA ASP A 110 -1.31 15.80 -6.71
C ASP A 110 -0.71 16.19 -8.07
N SER A 111 -0.51 17.49 -8.29
CA SER A 111 0.09 18.03 -9.52
C SER A 111 1.56 17.62 -9.68
N ILE A 112 2.33 17.61 -8.59
CA ILE A 112 3.71 17.12 -8.61
C ILE A 112 3.74 15.63 -8.97
N MET A 113 2.92 14.83 -8.31
CA MET A 113 2.85 13.39 -8.56
C MET A 113 2.26 13.05 -9.95
N ALA A 114 1.48 13.92 -10.56
CA ALA A 114 0.98 13.75 -11.92
C ALA A 114 2.00 14.16 -12.99
N ASN A 115 2.69 15.30 -12.81
CA ASN A 115 3.42 15.96 -13.90
C ASN A 115 4.94 15.92 -13.77
N SER A 116 5.49 15.83 -12.56
CA SER A 116 6.95 15.89 -12.38
C SER A 116 7.61 14.62 -12.91
N ILE A 117 8.75 14.81 -13.59
CA ILE A 117 9.66 13.74 -14.02
C ILE A 117 10.94 13.69 -13.16
N ASP A 118 11.05 14.54 -12.13
CA ASP A 118 12.18 14.52 -11.20
C ASP A 118 11.97 13.43 -10.14
N TYR A 119 12.91 12.48 -10.07
CA TYR A 119 12.86 11.36 -9.13
C TYR A 119 12.77 11.84 -7.67
N HIS A 120 13.61 12.80 -7.28
CA HIS A 120 13.74 13.25 -5.90
C HIS A 120 12.59 14.15 -5.46
N GLU A 121 12.06 14.98 -6.37
CA GLU A 121 10.87 15.79 -6.11
C GLU A 121 9.65 14.90 -5.83
N ARG A 122 9.44 13.87 -6.65
CA ARG A 122 8.37 12.89 -6.45
C ARG A 122 8.55 12.10 -5.16
N LEU A 123 9.78 11.70 -4.84
CA LEU A 123 10.09 10.99 -3.61
C LEU A 123 9.83 11.85 -2.37
N TRP A 124 10.19 13.14 -2.41
CA TRP A 124 9.87 14.09 -1.34
C TRP A 124 8.36 14.20 -1.11
N ALA A 125 7.57 14.40 -2.18
CA ALA A 125 6.13 14.52 -2.07
C ALA A 125 5.49 13.22 -1.54
N TRP A 126 5.95 12.07 -2.05
CA TRP A 126 5.46 10.75 -1.68
C TRP A 126 5.74 10.38 -0.22
N GLU A 127 6.97 10.62 0.24
CA GLU A 127 7.40 10.31 1.61
C GLU A 127 6.80 11.31 2.59
N GLY A 128 6.88 12.61 2.28
CA GLY A 128 6.34 13.65 3.14
C GLY A 128 4.85 13.43 3.44
N TRP A 129 4.05 13.03 2.44
CA TRP A 129 2.64 12.73 2.67
C TRP A 129 2.43 11.57 3.66
N ARG A 130 3.23 10.51 3.54
CA ARG A 130 3.10 9.32 4.41
C ARG A 130 3.64 9.58 5.81
N ALA A 131 4.73 10.35 5.92
CA ALA A 131 5.32 10.73 7.20
C ALA A 131 4.44 11.72 7.97
N ASP A 132 3.95 12.77 7.32
CA ASP A 132 3.23 13.86 7.99
C ASP A 132 1.76 13.52 8.22
N VAL A 133 1.12 12.81 7.29
CA VAL A 133 -0.32 12.47 7.36
C VAL A 133 -0.53 11.01 7.75
N GLY A 134 0.15 10.07 7.08
CA GLY A 134 -0.01 8.63 7.33
C GLY A 134 0.32 8.22 8.76
N ARG A 135 1.39 8.76 9.36
CA ARG A 135 1.74 8.49 10.77
C ARG A 135 0.70 9.02 11.75
N MET A 136 0.13 10.20 11.49
CA MET A 136 -0.94 10.75 12.34
C MET A 136 -2.20 9.88 12.33
N MET A 137 -2.50 9.24 11.20
CA MET A 137 -3.65 8.36 11.06
C MET A 137 -3.46 6.98 11.71
N ARG A 138 -2.23 6.53 11.96
CA ARG A 138 -1.94 5.20 12.51
C ARG A 138 -2.70 4.87 13.80
N PRO A 139 -2.56 5.64 14.91
CA PRO A 139 -3.27 5.32 16.16
C PRO A 139 -4.79 5.41 16.01
N LEU A 140 -5.25 6.35 15.20
CA LEU A 140 -6.67 6.52 14.91
C LEU A 140 -7.18 5.24 14.21
N TYR A 141 -6.51 4.77 13.15
CA TYR A 141 -6.95 3.60 12.38
C TYR A 141 -6.99 2.32 13.21
N GLU A 142 -6.06 2.16 14.16
CA GLU A 142 -6.08 1.07 15.13
C GLU A 142 -7.35 1.03 15.99
N GLU A 143 -7.79 2.19 16.50
CA GLU A 143 -9.03 2.29 17.29
C GLU A 143 -10.27 2.07 16.42
N TYR A 144 -10.28 2.59 15.20
CA TYR A 144 -11.37 2.42 14.26
C TYR A 144 -11.63 0.96 13.88
N VAL A 145 -10.57 0.19 13.62
CA VAL A 145 -10.70 -1.24 13.28
C VAL A 145 -11.36 -1.99 14.45
N ASP A 146 -10.96 -1.71 15.68
CA ASP A 146 -11.53 -2.34 16.87
C ASP A 146 -13.03 -2.00 17.01
N LEU A 147 -13.39 -0.72 16.93
CA LEU A 147 -14.77 -0.24 17.06
C LEU A 147 -15.68 -0.76 15.94
N LYS A 148 -15.20 -0.76 14.70
CA LYS A 148 -15.97 -1.26 13.56
C LYS A 148 -16.19 -2.77 13.62
N ASN A 149 -15.19 -3.53 14.05
CA ASN A 149 -15.32 -4.96 14.27
C ASN A 149 -16.31 -5.29 15.39
N GLU A 150 -16.31 -4.51 16.48
CA GLU A 150 -17.32 -4.65 17.54
C GLU A 150 -18.73 -4.40 16.99
N ALA A 151 -18.93 -3.29 16.26
CA ALA A 151 -20.20 -2.98 15.64
C ALA A 151 -20.67 -4.07 14.67
N ALA A 152 -19.78 -4.60 13.83
CA ALA A 152 -20.11 -5.67 12.89
C ALA A 152 -20.57 -6.96 13.61
N LYS A 153 -19.85 -7.37 14.66
CA LYS A 153 -20.18 -8.55 15.47
C LYS A 153 -21.52 -8.41 16.19
N LEU A 154 -21.83 -7.22 16.71
CA LEU A 154 -23.14 -6.92 17.30
C LEU A 154 -24.29 -7.02 16.28
N ASN A 155 -23.99 -6.84 14.99
CA ASN A 155 -24.95 -7.00 13.89
C ASN A 155 -24.93 -8.41 13.26
N GLY A 156 -24.24 -9.38 13.87
CA GLY A 156 -24.25 -10.78 13.42
C GLY A 156 -23.25 -11.12 12.31
N TYR A 157 -22.31 -10.22 11.99
CA TYR A 157 -21.21 -10.47 11.04
C TYR A 157 -19.96 -10.97 11.75
N ALA A 158 -19.06 -11.64 11.04
CA ALA A 158 -17.80 -12.13 11.63
C ALA A 158 -16.84 -10.98 12.00
N ASP A 159 -16.75 -9.99 11.11
CA ASP A 159 -15.88 -8.83 11.17
C ASP A 159 -16.41 -7.73 10.24
N TYR A 160 -15.76 -6.57 10.22
CA TYR A 160 -16.23 -5.44 9.40
C TYR A 160 -16.06 -5.66 7.89
N GLY A 161 -15.09 -6.48 7.48
CA GLY A 161 -14.98 -6.91 6.09
C GLY A 161 -16.15 -7.80 5.67
N ASP A 162 -16.57 -8.74 6.53
CA ASP A 162 -17.76 -9.57 6.30
C ASP A 162 -19.03 -8.73 6.14
N TYR A 163 -19.18 -7.69 6.96
CA TYR A 163 -20.26 -6.70 6.82
C TYR A 163 -20.27 -6.02 5.43
N TRP A 164 -19.12 -5.59 4.90
CA TRP A 164 -19.08 -4.99 3.56
C TRP A 164 -19.41 -5.99 2.45
N ARG A 165 -18.88 -7.22 2.54
CA ARG A 165 -19.12 -8.26 1.52
C ARG A 165 -20.60 -8.67 1.44
N ALA A 166 -21.39 -8.40 2.48
CA ALA A 166 -22.85 -8.60 2.50
C ALA A 166 -23.59 -7.83 1.39
N ASN A 167 -22.98 -6.77 0.81
CA ASN A 167 -23.57 -6.08 -0.35
C ASN A 167 -23.77 -7.02 -1.56
N TYR A 168 -22.95 -8.07 -1.69
CA TYR A 168 -23.00 -9.06 -2.77
C TYR A 168 -23.76 -10.32 -2.36
N GLU A 169 -24.20 -10.43 -1.10
CA GLU A 169 -24.94 -11.60 -0.64
C GLU A 169 -26.33 -11.66 -1.28
N ALA A 170 -26.70 -12.83 -1.75
CA ALA A 170 -28.03 -13.12 -2.25
C ALA A 170 -28.45 -14.51 -1.74
N ASP A 171 -29.51 -14.57 -0.94
CA ASP A 171 -29.98 -15.84 -0.35
C ASP A 171 -31.11 -16.50 -1.15
N TYR A 172 -31.86 -15.73 -1.94
CA TYR A 172 -33.04 -16.20 -2.66
C TYR A 172 -33.22 -15.47 -3.99
N PRO A 173 -33.65 -16.16 -5.08
CA PRO A 173 -33.90 -17.61 -5.18
C PRO A 173 -32.61 -18.44 -5.12
N GLU A 174 -32.72 -19.73 -4.77
CA GLU A 174 -31.56 -20.63 -4.61
C GLU A 174 -30.70 -20.69 -5.90
N GLU A 175 -31.31 -20.60 -7.08
CA GLU A 175 -30.62 -20.60 -8.38
C GLU A 175 -29.75 -19.37 -8.66
N TYR A 176 -29.87 -18.32 -7.84
CA TYR A 176 -29.15 -17.05 -7.90
C TYR A 176 -28.35 -16.76 -6.63
N LYS A 177 -28.22 -17.76 -5.76
CA LYS A 177 -27.56 -17.62 -4.47
C LYS A 177 -26.10 -17.22 -4.62
N TYR A 178 -25.67 -16.30 -3.77
CA TYR A 178 -24.30 -15.80 -3.73
C TYR A 178 -23.89 -15.54 -2.29
N SER A 179 -22.81 -16.18 -1.83
CA SER A 179 -22.32 -16.01 -0.46
C SER A 179 -21.25 -14.92 -0.37
N ARG A 180 -21.05 -14.39 0.85
CA ARG A 180 -20.02 -13.38 1.11
C ARG A 180 -18.60 -13.88 0.85
N ASP A 181 -18.34 -15.17 1.07
CA ASP A 181 -17.05 -15.81 0.77
C ASP A 181 -16.87 -16.12 -0.71
N GLN A 182 -17.96 -16.32 -1.46
CA GLN A 182 -17.90 -16.48 -2.91
C GLN A 182 -17.31 -15.23 -3.59
N LEU A 183 -17.56 -14.04 -3.03
CA LEU A 183 -16.94 -12.79 -3.52
C LEU A 183 -15.41 -12.87 -3.50
N ILE A 184 -14.84 -13.34 -2.40
CA ILE A 184 -13.39 -13.48 -2.26
C ILE A 184 -12.86 -14.42 -3.34
N GLN A 185 -13.49 -15.59 -3.50
CA GLN A 185 -13.08 -16.61 -4.47
C GLN A 185 -13.16 -16.11 -5.91
N ASP A 186 -14.25 -15.42 -6.28
CA ASP A 186 -14.44 -14.92 -7.63
C ASP A 186 -13.49 -13.77 -7.96
N VAL A 187 -13.20 -12.89 -7.00
CA VAL A 187 -12.19 -11.83 -7.14
C VAL A 187 -10.79 -12.43 -7.33
N GLU A 188 -10.40 -13.42 -6.53
CA GLU A 188 -9.11 -14.09 -6.68
C GLU A 188 -8.99 -14.82 -8.03
N LYS A 189 -10.06 -15.52 -8.43
CA LYS A 189 -10.12 -16.22 -9.72
C LYS A 189 -9.98 -15.26 -10.91
N THR A 190 -10.74 -14.17 -10.91
CA THR A 190 -10.70 -13.17 -11.99
C THR A 190 -9.37 -12.41 -11.99
N PHE A 191 -8.75 -12.21 -10.82
CA PHE A 191 -7.42 -11.61 -10.75
C PHE A 191 -6.36 -12.50 -11.40
N GLU A 192 -6.37 -13.81 -11.14
CA GLU A 192 -5.45 -14.74 -11.79
C GLU A 192 -5.65 -14.82 -13.31
N GLN A 193 -6.87 -14.58 -13.82
CA GLN A 193 -7.13 -14.45 -15.26
C GLN A 193 -6.49 -13.19 -15.87
N ILE A 194 -6.50 -12.07 -15.13
CA ILE A 194 -5.98 -10.76 -15.58
C ILE A 194 -4.46 -10.66 -15.44
N LYS A 195 -3.89 -11.38 -14.47
CA LYS A 195 -2.47 -11.33 -14.10
C LYS A 195 -1.49 -11.46 -15.29
N PRO A 196 -1.68 -12.35 -16.29
CA PRO A 196 -0.78 -12.41 -17.45
C PRO A 196 -0.74 -11.11 -18.26
N LEU A 197 -1.89 -10.47 -18.49
CA LEU A 197 -1.98 -9.18 -19.16
C LEU A 197 -1.28 -8.10 -18.34
N TYR A 198 -1.54 -8.07 -17.04
CA TYR A 198 -0.89 -7.12 -16.13
C TYR A 198 0.63 -7.28 -16.09
N GLN A 199 1.16 -8.50 -16.04
CA GLN A 199 2.61 -8.75 -16.03
C GLN A 199 3.30 -8.27 -17.31
N GLN A 200 2.63 -8.38 -18.47
CA GLN A 200 3.12 -7.84 -19.72
C GLN A 200 3.11 -6.30 -19.74
N LEU A 201 2.04 -5.69 -19.24
CA LEU A 201 1.94 -4.24 -19.09
C LEU A 201 3.00 -3.70 -18.11
N HIS A 202 3.16 -4.34 -16.95
CA HIS A 202 4.16 -4.01 -15.94
C HIS A 202 5.58 -4.06 -16.51
N ALA A 203 5.95 -5.15 -17.19
CA ALA A 203 7.28 -5.29 -17.79
C ALA A 203 7.56 -4.22 -18.86
N TYR A 204 6.55 -3.87 -19.66
CA TYR A 204 6.65 -2.79 -20.65
C TYR A 204 6.86 -1.43 -19.96
N VAL A 205 6.02 -1.10 -18.99
CA VAL A 205 6.11 0.16 -18.22
C VAL A 205 7.45 0.25 -17.50
N ARG A 206 7.91 -0.82 -16.84
CA ARG A 206 9.22 -0.88 -16.18
C ARG A 206 10.36 -0.55 -17.12
N HIS A 207 10.37 -1.12 -18.32
CA HIS A 207 11.41 -0.82 -19.30
C HIS A 207 11.37 0.65 -19.76
N ARG A 208 10.17 1.21 -19.96
CA ARG A 208 10.02 2.62 -20.34
C ARG A 208 10.45 3.57 -19.23
N LEU A 209 10.11 3.26 -17.98
CA LEU A 209 10.56 4.06 -16.83
C LEU A 209 12.07 3.92 -16.62
N GLU A 210 12.65 2.72 -16.80
CA GLU A 210 14.11 2.51 -16.76
C GLU A 210 14.82 3.41 -17.80
N GLN A 211 14.27 3.56 -19.01
CA GLN A 211 14.80 4.48 -20.01
C GLN A 211 14.71 5.95 -19.59
N ALA A 212 13.66 6.33 -18.85
CA ALA A 212 13.43 7.71 -18.42
C ALA A 212 14.28 8.11 -17.19
N TYR A 213 14.39 7.22 -16.19
CA TYR A 213 15.03 7.50 -14.91
C TYR A 213 16.46 6.92 -14.80
N GLY A 214 16.78 5.89 -15.57
CA GLY A 214 18.06 5.18 -15.54
C GLY A 214 18.07 3.94 -14.66
N SER A 215 19.03 3.05 -14.92
CA SER A 215 19.15 1.75 -14.25
C SER A 215 19.52 1.85 -12.77
N GLN A 216 20.02 3.01 -12.31
CA GLN A 216 20.31 3.25 -10.89
C GLN A 216 19.04 3.37 -10.04
N PHE A 217 17.90 3.71 -10.63
CA PHE A 217 16.64 3.89 -9.91
C PHE A 217 15.62 2.78 -10.19
N ILE A 218 15.78 2.06 -11.30
CA ILE A 218 14.84 1.03 -11.73
C ILE A 218 15.63 -0.19 -12.23
N SER A 219 15.49 -1.31 -11.51
CA SER A 219 16.02 -2.59 -11.97
C SER A 219 15.19 -3.15 -13.11
N SER A 220 15.85 -3.68 -14.14
CA SER A 220 15.20 -4.35 -15.29
C SER A 220 14.41 -5.61 -14.90
N THR A 221 14.64 -6.16 -13.71
CA THR A 221 13.97 -7.37 -13.18
C THR A 221 13.18 -7.13 -11.90
N GLY A 222 13.34 -5.98 -11.23
CA GLY A 222 12.74 -5.68 -9.94
C GLY A 222 11.31 -5.14 -10.01
N CYS A 223 10.74 -4.85 -8.85
CA CYS A 223 9.50 -4.09 -8.72
C CYS A 223 9.64 -2.64 -9.21
N LEU A 224 8.51 -1.95 -9.41
CA LEU A 224 8.47 -0.51 -9.73
C LEU A 224 8.51 0.34 -8.45
N PRO A 225 9.33 1.40 -8.35
CA PRO A 225 9.28 2.31 -7.21
C PRO A 225 7.92 3.03 -7.09
N ALA A 226 7.29 2.98 -5.91
CA ALA A 226 5.91 3.42 -5.70
C ALA A 226 5.62 4.89 -6.00
N HIS A 227 6.63 5.76 -5.95
CA HIS A 227 6.52 7.20 -6.20
C HIS A 227 6.60 7.58 -7.68
N LEU A 228 6.86 6.63 -8.59
CA LEU A 228 7.03 6.87 -10.03
C LEU A 228 5.84 6.43 -10.89
N LEU A 229 4.66 6.28 -10.28
CA LEU A 229 3.52 5.62 -10.92
C LEU A 229 2.43 6.59 -11.42
N GLY A 230 2.72 7.90 -11.46
CA GLY A 230 1.83 8.90 -12.04
C GLY A 230 0.77 9.48 -11.08
N ASP A 231 0.63 8.95 -9.87
CA ASP A 231 -0.14 9.57 -8.78
C ASP A 231 0.52 9.28 -7.42
N MET A 232 -0.10 9.74 -6.32
CA MET A 232 0.43 9.61 -4.95
C MET A 232 0.55 8.16 -4.45
N TRP A 233 -0.18 7.20 -5.03
CA TRP A 233 -0.31 5.83 -4.51
C TRP A 233 0.03 4.72 -5.52
N GLY A 234 0.17 5.08 -6.80
CA GLY A 234 0.13 4.18 -7.94
C GLY A 234 -1.26 3.57 -8.13
N ARG A 235 -2.34 4.33 -7.91
CA ARG A 235 -3.71 3.84 -8.11
C ARG A 235 -4.01 3.72 -9.61
N PHE A 236 -3.66 4.74 -10.39
CA PHE A 236 -3.78 4.75 -11.85
C PHE A 236 -2.44 5.09 -12.47
N TRP A 237 -2.11 4.48 -13.61
CA TRP A 237 -0.86 4.75 -14.34
C TRP A 237 -1.07 5.68 -15.54
N THR A 238 -2.24 6.31 -15.64
CA THR A 238 -2.65 7.16 -16.77
C THR A 238 -1.65 8.26 -17.06
N ASN A 239 -1.12 8.90 -16.01
CA ASN A 239 -0.14 9.98 -16.11
C ASN A 239 1.26 9.50 -16.56
N LEU A 240 1.49 8.18 -16.70
CA LEU A 240 2.70 7.63 -17.32
C LEU A 240 2.62 7.58 -18.85
N TYR A 241 1.46 7.87 -19.44
CA TYR A 241 1.26 7.78 -20.90
C TYR A 241 2.32 8.58 -21.70
N PRO A 242 2.69 9.82 -21.34
CA PRO A 242 3.74 10.56 -22.05
C PRO A 242 5.11 9.85 -22.08
N LEU A 243 5.45 9.09 -21.04
CA LEU A 243 6.70 8.32 -20.95
C LEU A 243 6.60 6.95 -21.63
N THR A 244 5.40 6.40 -21.71
CA THR A 244 5.14 5.02 -22.12
C THR A 244 4.51 4.88 -23.50
N VAL A 245 4.18 5.98 -24.19
CA VAL A 245 3.58 5.95 -25.53
C VAL A 245 4.43 5.12 -26.52
N PRO A 246 3.85 4.09 -27.18
CA PRO A 246 4.56 3.22 -28.13
C PRO A 246 4.99 3.96 -29.39
N TYR A 247 4.08 4.75 -29.97
CA TYR A 247 4.28 5.44 -31.24
C TYR A 247 4.07 6.95 -31.05
N PRO A 248 5.06 7.70 -30.52
CA PRO A 248 4.94 9.12 -30.21
C PRO A 248 4.79 10.02 -31.44
N ALA A 249 5.15 9.54 -32.64
CA ALA A 249 4.99 10.27 -33.89
C ALA A 249 3.53 10.29 -34.39
N LYS A 250 2.67 9.41 -33.85
CA LYS A 250 1.25 9.37 -34.17
C LYS A 250 0.49 10.36 -33.28
N PRO A 251 -0.53 11.06 -33.83
CA PRO A 251 -1.39 11.90 -33.02
C PRO A 251 -2.09 11.06 -31.94
N ASN A 252 -2.16 11.60 -30.72
CA ASN A 252 -2.99 11.03 -29.68
C ASN A 252 -4.46 11.30 -30.01
N ILE A 253 -5.35 10.37 -29.68
CA ILE A 253 -6.79 10.63 -29.68
C ILE A 253 -7.09 11.41 -28.40
N ASP A 254 -6.71 12.69 -28.38
CA ASP A 254 -7.05 13.66 -27.36
C ASP A 254 -7.72 14.85 -28.05
N VAL A 255 -9.02 15.00 -27.80
CA VAL A 255 -9.85 16.02 -28.45
C VAL A 255 -9.90 17.33 -27.66
N THR A 256 -9.12 17.47 -26.59
CA THR A 256 -9.09 18.68 -25.74
C THR A 256 -8.85 19.95 -26.56
N ASP A 257 -7.82 19.95 -27.42
CA ASP A 257 -7.50 21.11 -28.26
C ASP A 257 -8.62 21.41 -29.27
N ALA A 258 -9.25 20.38 -29.84
CA ALA A 258 -10.35 20.54 -30.77
C ALA A 258 -11.59 21.14 -30.09
N MET A 259 -11.91 20.68 -28.87
CA MET A 259 -12.99 21.23 -28.04
C MET A 259 -12.75 22.72 -27.74
N VAL A 260 -11.53 23.09 -27.33
CA VAL A 260 -11.14 24.49 -27.07
C VAL A 260 -11.25 25.34 -28.35
N GLN A 261 -10.69 24.87 -29.48
CA GLN A 261 -10.75 25.58 -30.75
C GLN A 261 -12.19 25.80 -31.26
N LYS A 262 -13.08 24.84 -30.98
CA LYS A 262 -14.51 24.93 -31.31
C LYS A 262 -15.34 25.64 -30.25
N ASN A 263 -14.71 26.24 -29.23
CA ASN A 263 -15.34 26.96 -28.13
C ASN A 263 -16.39 26.13 -27.37
N TRP A 264 -16.08 24.86 -27.11
CA TRP A 264 -16.91 24.05 -26.21
C TRP A 264 -16.85 24.61 -24.79
N ASP A 265 -17.98 24.56 -24.09
CA ASP A 265 -18.11 24.85 -22.67
C ASP A 265 -18.66 23.63 -21.92
N ALA A 266 -18.76 23.73 -20.59
CA ALA A 266 -19.30 22.65 -19.76
C ALA A 266 -20.72 22.25 -20.19
N VAL A 267 -21.58 23.22 -20.52
CA VAL A 267 -22.96 22.93 -20.94
C VAL A 267 -22.98 22.12 -22.23
N LYS A 268 -22.13 22.46 -23.20
CA LYS A 268 -22.01 21.72 -24.46
C LYS A 268 -21.53 20.29 -24.24
N ILE A 269 -20.60 20.07 -23.32
CA ILE A 269 -20.13 18.73 -22.92
C ILE A 269 -21.30 17.90 -22.38
N PHE A 270 -22.04 18.40 -21.38
CA PHE A 270 -23.17 17.67 -20.81
C PHE A 270 -24.32 17.49 -21.81
N LYS A 271 -24.52 18.42 -22.75
CA LYS A 271 -25.51 18.27 -23.83
C LYS A 271 -25.11 17.21 -24.84
N ALA A 272 -23.81 17.02 -25.10
CA ALA A 272 -23.33 15.92 -25.93
C ALA A 272 -23.56 14.58 -25.23
N ALA A 273 -23.29 14.51 -23.91
CA ALA A 273 -23.63 13.33 -23.11
C ALA A 273 -25.13 13.03 -23.13
N GLU A 274 -26.00 14.01 -22.89
CA GLU A 274 -27.47 13.83 -22.96
C GLU A 274 -27.89 13.28 -24.33
N ALA A 275 -27.36 13.84 -25.42
CA ALA A 275 -27.66 13.38 -26.78
C ALA A 275 -27.23 11.92 -27.03
N PHE A 276 -26.10 11.49 -26.46
CA PHE A 276 -25.67 10.10 -26.52
C PHE A 276 -26.70 9.17 -25.85
N PHE A 277 -27.13 9.47 -24.63
CA PHE A 277 -28.14 8.68 -23.91
C PHE A 277 -29.49 8.66 -24.63
N SER A 278 -29.96 9.81 -25.13
CA SER A 278 -31.18 9.87 -25.95
C SER A 278 -31.08 9.00 -27.22
N SER A 279 -29.89 8.88 -27.82
CA SER A 279 -29.70 8.10 -29.05
C SER A 279 -29.93 6.59 -28.85
N ILE A 280 -29.76 6.09 -27.62
CA ILE A 280 -29.97 4.70 -27.26
C ILE A 280 -31.34 4.47 -26.59
N ASP A 281 -32.29 5.39 -26.76
CA ASP A 281 -33.66 5.31 -26.20
C ASP A 281 -33.71 5.35 -24.66
N LEU A 282 -32.75 6.04 -24.03
CA LEU A 282 -32.77 6.38 -22.61
C LEU A 282 -33.37 7.77 -22.37
N TYR A 283 -33.38 8.21 -21.11
CA TYR A 283 -34.12 9.40 -20.71
C TYR A 283 -33.44 10.69 -21.22
N ASN A 284 -34.19 11.78 -21.26
CA ASN A 284 -33.60 13.12 -21.32
C ASN A 284 -33.43 13.62 -19.90
N MET A 285 -32.44 14.48 -19.64
CA MET A 285 -32.27 15.06 -18.31
C MET A 285 -33.46 15.96 -17.95
N THR A 286 -33.81 15.99 -16.66
CA THR A 286 -34.94 16.78 -16.17
C THR A 286 -34.65 18.29 -16.23
N GLU A 287 -35.69 19.13 -16.23
CA GLU A 287 -35.50 20.58 -16.12
C GLU A 287 -34.80 20.96 -14.80
N GLY A 288 -35.11 20.23 -13.72
CA GLY A 288 -34.46 20.39 -12.42
C GLY A 288 -32.95 20.11 -12.47
N PHE A 289 -32.54 19.08 -13.20
CA PHE A 289 -31.13 18.75 -13.40
C PHE A 289 -30.34 19.93 -13.96
N TRP A 290 -30.80 20.51 -15.08
CA TRP A 290 -30.12 21.63 -15.72
C TRP A 290 -30.11 22.91 -14.88
N LYS A 291 -31.15 23.11 -14.06
CA LYS A 291 -31.29 24.29 -13.21
C LYS A 291 -30.47 24.22 -11.93
N ASN A 292 -30.39 23.04 -11.32
CA ASN A 292 -29.87 22.87 -9.95
C ASN A 292 -28.46 22.29 -9.89
N SER A 293 -27.96 21.69 -10.97
CA SER A 293 -26.61 21.12 -11.03
C SER A 293 -25.52 22.19 -10.97
N MET A 294 -24.37 21.82 -10.40
CA MET A 294 -23.15 22.63 -10.41
C MET A 294 -22.20 22.02 -11.44
N LEU A 295 -22.32 22.46 -12.70
CA LEU A 295 -21.53 21.93 -13.83
C LEU A 295 -20.22 22.69 -14.07
N THR A 296 -19.98 23.78 -13.36
CA THR A 296 -18.75 24.58 -13.42
C THR A 296 -18.35 25.02 -12.02
N GLU A 297 -17.05 25.24 -11.81
CA GLU A 297 -16.58 25.87 -10.58
C GLU A 297 -17.16 27.30 -10.47
N PRO A 298 -17.72 27.68 -9.32
CA PRO A 298 -18.26 29.02 -9.14
C PRO A 298 -17.18 30.12 -9.13
N THR A 299 -17.48 31.27 -9.71
CA THR A 299 -16.56 32.43 -9.76
C THR A 299 -16.78 33.45 -8.64
N ASP A 300 -17.69 33.17 -7.72
CA ASP A 300 -18.08 34.03 -6.59
C ASP A 300 -17.26 33.76 -5.30
N ASN A 301 -16.11 33.11 -5.43
CA ASN A 301 -15.17 32.74 -4.36
C ASN A 301 -15.75 31.80 -3.29
N ARG A 302 -16.91 31.17 -3.52
CA ARG A 302 -17.40 30.13 -2.60
C ARG A 302 -16.52 28.90 -2.69
N LYS A 303 -16.22 28.30 -1.53
CA LYS A 303 -15.47 27.06 -1.46
C LYS A 303 -16.41 25.89 -1.75
N VAL A 304 -15.99 24.98 -2.61
CA VAL A 304 -16.80 23.83 -3.03
C VAL A 304 -15.96 22.56 -3.05
N VAL A 305 -16.61 21.40 -2.98
CA VAL A 305 -15.97 20.12 -3.25
C VAL A 305 -16.05 19.86 -4.75
N CYS A 306 -14.92 19.90 -5.46
CA CYS A 306 -14.89 19.77 -6.93
C CYS A 306 -14.95 18.33 -7.46
N HIS A 307 -14.74 17.32 -6.62
CA HIS A 307 -14.78 15.91 -7.02
C HIS A 307 -16.10 15.56 -7.73
N PRO A 308 -16.09 15.03 -8.97
CA PRO A 308 -17.31 14.71 -9.72
C PRO A 308 -18.21 13.75 -8.93
N THR A 309 -19.50 14.10 -8.81
CA THR A 309 -20.51 13.22 -8.21
C THR A 309 -21.90 13.46 -8.81
N ALA A 310 -22.62 12.37 -9.06
CA ALA A 310 -24.04 12.31 -9.35
C ALA A 310 -24.90 12.14 -8.08
N TRP A 311 -26.06 12.80 -8.03
CA TRP A 311 -26.92 12.87 -6.85
C TRP A 311 -28.38 12.57 -7.22
N ASP A 312 -28.92 11.46 -6.71
CA ASP A 312 -30.36 11.28 -6.51
C ASP A 312 -30.76 11.90 -5.17
N MET A 313 -31.34 13.09 -5.23
CA MET A 313 -31.82 13.78 -4.03
C MET A 313 -33.10 13.12 -3.49
N GLY A 314 -33.79 12.34 -4.32
CA GLY A 314 -35.16 11.89 -4.15
C GLY A 314 -36.16 12.84 -4.81
N LYS A 315 -37.43 12.41 -4.89
CA LYS A 315 -38.55 13.22 -5.42
C LYS A 315 -38.34 13.76 -6.85
N ASN A 316 -37.66 12.99 -7.71
CA ASN A 316 -37.30 13.35 -9.08
C ASN A 316 -36.37 14.57 -9.22
N ASP A 317 -35.59 14.88 -8.19
CA ASP A 317 -34.53 15.89 -8.24
C ASP A 317 -33.17 15.19 -8.36
N TYR A 318 -32.58 15.28 -9.55
CA TYR A 318 -31.31 14.66 -9.89
C TYR A 318 -30.31 15.75 -10.26
N ARG A 319 -29.07 15.65 -9.77
CA ARG A 319 -28.07 16.70 -9.96
C ARG A 319 -26.68 16.13 -10.16
N ILE A 320 -25.83 16.85 -10.89
CA ILE A 320 -24.39 16.59 -10.95
C ILE A 320 -23.62 17.77 -10.34
N LYS A 321 -22.58 17.44 -9.56
CA LYS A 321 -21.64 18.40 -8.98
C LYS A 321 -20.24 18.11 -9.49
N MET A 322 -19.79 18.89 -10.48
CA MET A 322 -18.49 18.73 -11.14
C MET A 322 -17.91 20.09 -11.54
N CYS A 323 -16.64 20.33 -11.20
CA CYS A 323 -15.90 21.52 -11.64
C CYS A 323 -15.33 21.31 -13.05
N THR A 324 -16.22 21.23 -14.03
CA THR A 324 -15.89 20.80 -15.41
C THR A 324 -14.94 21.77 -16.10
N LYS A 325 -13.85 21.21 -16.61
CA LYS A 325 -12.87 21.83 -17.49
C LYS A 325 -13.10 21.35 -18.92
N VAL A 326 -12.71 22.17 -19.89
CA VAL A 326 -12.83 21.80 -21.31
C VAL A 326 -11.68 20.88 -21.69
N THR A 327 -11.80 19.60 -21.36
CA THR A 327 -10.81 18.53 -21.63
C THR A 327 -11.52 17.25 -22.05
N MET A 328 -10.81 16.35 -22.74
CA MET A 328 -11.34 15.02 -23.09
C MET A 328 -11.67 14.19 -21.85
N ASP A 329 -10.86 14.25 -20.79
CA ASP A 329 -11.09 13.48 -19.57
C ASP A 329 -12.39 13.92 -18.87
N ASP A 330 -12.64 15.23 -18.79
CA ASP A 330 -13.90 15.77 -18.24
C ASP A 330 -15.10 15.52 -19.17
N PHE A 331 -14.88 15.45 -20.49
CA PHE A 331 -15.91 15.01 -21.44
C PHE A 331 -16.35 13.56 -21.18
N LEU A 332 -15.40 12.65 -20.96
CA LEU A 332 -15.70 11.26 -20.62
C LEU A 332 -16.30 11.13 -19.22
N THR A 333 -15.83 11.93 -18.27
CA THR A 333 -16.38 11.99 -16.91
C THR A 333 -17.83 12.48 -16.92
N ALA A 334 -18.19 13.43 -17.77
CA ALA A 334 -19.59 13.86 -17.92
C ALA A 334 -20.51 12.72 -18.41
N HIS A 335 -20.03 11.84 -19.32
CA HIS A 335 -20.77 10.65 -19.73
C HIS A 335 -20.88 9.64 -18.59
N HIS A 336 -19.82 9.47 -17.81
CA HIS A 336 -19.82 8.62 -16.62
C HIS A 336 -20.86 9.06 -15.59
N GLU A 337 -20.79 10.32 -15.14
CA GLU A 337 -21.69 10.85 -14.10
C GLU A 337 -23.15 10.90 -14.59
N MET A 338 -23.38 11.21 -15.86
CA MET A 338 -24.73 11.17 -16.42
C MET A 338 -25.28 9.73 -16.52
N GLY A 339 -24.41 8.73 -16.69
CA GLY A 339 -24.81 7.32 -16.61
C GLY A 339 -25.36 6.92 -15.23
N HIS A 340 -24.85 7.49 -14.14
CA HIS A 340 -25.44 7.33 -12.80
C HIS A 340 -26.83 7.94 -12.72
N ILE A 341 -27.00 9.15 -13.24
CA ILE A 341 -28.31 9.84 -13.26
C ILE A 341 -29.34 9.07 -14.08
N GLU A 342 -28.96 8.53 -15.25
CA GLU A 342 -29.83 7.66 -16.04
C GLU A 342 -30.26 6.42 -15.27
N TYR A 343 -29.33 5.81 -14.52
CA TYR A 343 -29.67 4.64 -13.71
C TYR A 343 -30.59 4.99 -12.54
N ASP A 344 -30.33 6.12 -11.85
CA ASP A 344 -31.19 6.68 -10.80
C ASP A 344 -32.61 6.92 -11.30
N MET A 345 -32.74 7.57 -12.46
CA MET A 345 -34.01 7.82 -13.12
C MET A 345 -34.73 6.51 -13.47
N ALA A 346 -34.00 5.49 -13.93
CA ALA A 346 -34.58 4.24 -14.38
C ALA A 346 -35.19 3.40 -13.25
N TYR A 347 -34.63 3.42 -12.03
CA TYR A 347 -35.20 2.74 -10.86
C TYR A 347 -36.00 3.65 -9.93
N SER A 348 -36.21 4.92 -10.28
CA SER A 348 -36.98 5.89 -9.47
C SER A 348 -38.38 5.40 -9.04
N GLN A 349 -38.99 4.52 -9.82
CA GLN A 349 -40.31 3.93 -9.53
C GLN A 349 -40.27 2.81 -8.47
N GLN A 350 -39.08 2.32 -8.10
CA GLN A 350 -38.93 1.34 -7.04
C GLN A 350 -39.23 1.95 -5.66
N PRO A 351 -39.62 1.14 -4.66
CA PRO A 351 -39.65 1.58 -3.26
C PRO A 351 -38.29 2.13 -2.82
N PHE A 352 -38.29 3.10 -1.90
CA PHE A 352 -37.09 3.82 -1.47
C PHE A 352 -35.89 2.90 -1.14
N LEU A 353 -36.10 1.83 -0.36
CA LEU A 353 -35.03 0.89 0.02
C LEU A 353 -34.45 0.07 -1.15
N LEU A 354 -35.13 0.05 -2.30
CA LEU A 354 -34.74 -0.70 -3.49
C LEU A 354 -34.18 0.20 -4.60
N ARG A 355 -34.10 1.52 -4.37
CA ARG A 355 -33.45 2.48 -5.27
C ARG A 355 -31.94 2.44 -5.05
N GLY A 356 -31.23 1.83 -5.98
CA GLY A 356 -29.79 1.64 -5.94
C GLY A 356 -29.35 0.62 -6.98
N GLY A 357 -28.05 0.59 -7.29
CA GLY A 357 -27.49 -0.47 -8.13
C GLY A 357 -27.67 -1.84 -7.50
N ALA A 358 -27.82 -2.89 -8.33
CA ALA A 358 -28.07 -4.26 -7.85
C ALA A 358 -27.06 -4.73 -6.80
N ASN A 359 -25.80 -4.33 -6.96
CA ASN A 359 -24.77 -4.25 -5.93
C ASN A 359 -23.94 -2.96 -6.14
N GLU A 360 -22.97 -2.70 -5.26
CA GLU A 360 -22.15 -1.48 -5.28
C GLU A 360 -21.27 -1.31 -6.54
N GLY A 361 -20.97 -2.39 -7.25
CA GLY A 361 -20.19 -2.39 -8.50
C GLY A 361 -21.04 -2.17 -9.75
N PHE A 362 -22.34 -2.49 -9.71
CA PHE A 362 -23.25 -2.29 -10.85
C PHE A 362 -23.42 -0.81 -11.19
N HIS A 363 -23.69 0.01 -10.18
CA HIS A 363 -23.95 1.43 -10.37
C HIS A 363 -22.77 2.10 -11.09
N GLU A 364 -21.59 1.85 -10.56
CA GLU A 364 -20.32 2.30 -11.09
C GLU A 364 -20.04 1.77 -12.52
N ALA A 365 -20.45 0.54 -12.84
CA ALA A 365 -20.16 -0.07 -14.14
C ALA A 365 -20.99 0.56 -15.26
N VAL A 366 -22.17 1.08 -14.92
CA VAL A 366 -23.08 1.73 -15.87
C VAL A 366 -22.54 3.05 -16.35
N GLY A 367 -22.01 3.90 -15.47
CA GLY A 367 -21.34 5.14 -15.92
C GLY A 367 -20.16 4.83 -16.86
N GLU A 368 -19.41 3.79 -16.56
CA GLU A 368 -18.14 3.48 -17.21
C GLU A 368 -18.26 2.83 -18.58
N ILE A 369 -19.37 2.17 -18.90
CA ILE A 369 -19.61 1.69 -20.27
C ILE A 369 -19.91 2.83 -21.25
N MET A 370 -20.46 3.94 -20.74
CA MET A 370 -20.85 5.09 -21.56
C MET A 370 -19.62 5.87 -21.98
N SER A 371 -18.66 6.05 -21.05
CA SER A 371 -17.36 6.66 -21.35
C SER A 371 -16.55 5.84 -22.35
N LEU A 372 -16.62 4.48 -22.33
CA LEU A 372 -15.95 3.64 -23.31
C LEU A 372 -16.44 3.90 -24.75
N SER A 373 -17.77 3.96 -24.93
CA SER A 373 -18.35 4.22 -26.26
C SER A 373 -18.07 5.64 -26.73
N ALA A 374 -18.17 6.62 -25.83
CA ALA A 374 -17.92 8.03 -26.12
C ALA A 374 -16.45 8.34 -26.45
N ALA A 375 -15.51 7.49 -26.00
CA ALA A 375 -14.07 7.64 -26.28
C ALA A 375 -13.66 7.10 -27.66
N THR A 376 -14.54 6.40 -28.38
CA THR A 376 -14.19 5.81 -29.68
C THR A 376 -13.96 6.88 -30.75
N PRO A 377 -12.99 6.69 -31.67
CA PRO A 377 -12.80 7.62 -32.78
C PRO A 377 -14.05 7.82 -33.65
N GLU A 378 -14.85 6.77 -33.83
CA GLU A 378 -16.12 6.85 -34.57
C GLU A 378 -17.08 7.84 -33.91
N HIS A 379 -17.27 7.75 -32.59
CA HIS A 379 -18.08 8.68 -31.83
C HIS A 379 -17.53 10.12 -31.92
N LEU A 380 -16.23 10.29 -31.72
CA LEU A 380 -15.58 11.61 -31.74
C LEU A 380 -15.64 12.28 -33.13
N LYS A 381 -15.58 11.50 -34.22
CA LYS A 381 -15.83 11.96 -35.59
C LYS A 381 -17.27 12.44 -35.76
N SER A 382 -18.24 11.73 -35.20
CA SER A 382 -19.66 12.10 -35.26
C SER A 382 -19.97 13.45 -34.58
N LEU A 383 -19.17 13.80 -33.56
CA LEU A 383 -19.25 15.07 -32.83
C LEU A 383 -18.44 16.19 -33.48
N ASP A 384 -17.78 15.94 -34.63
CA ASP A 384 -16.87 16.88 -35.29
C ASP A 384 -15.73 17.33 -34.36
N LEU A 385 -15.30 16.44 -33.44
CA LEU A 385 -14.14 16.64 -32.56
C LEU A 385 -12.87 15.95 -33.08
N LEU A 386 -13.02 14.99 -33.98
CA LEU A 386 -11.93 14.31 -34.68
C LEU A 386 -12.13 14.45 -36.19
N GLU A 387 -11.06 14.77 -36.91
CA GLU A 387 -11.10 14.99 -38.36
C GLU A 387 -11.64 13.76 -39.10
N PRO A 388 -12.56 13.91 -40.08
CA PRO A 388 -13.08 12.78 -40.86
C PRO A 388 -12.01 12.01 -41.63
N THR A 389 -10.87 12.67 -41.91
CA THR A 389 -9.71 12.09 -42.59
C THR A 389 -8.77 11.33 -41.65
N PHE A 390 -9.01 11.37 -40.34
CA PHE A 390 -8.25 10.61 -39.35
C PHE A 390 -8.38 9.11 -39.64
N GLN A 391 -7.27 8.51 -40.06
CA GLN A 391 -7.18 7.07 -40.30
C GLN A 391 -6.75 6.39 -39.01
N GLU A 392 -7.60 5.47 -38.56
CA GLU A 392 -7.26 4.53 -37.51
C GLU A 392 -6.38 3.45 -38.14
N ASP A 393 -5.16 3.35 -37.64
CA ASP A 393 -4.21 2.29 -37.97
C ASP A 393 -3.78 1.54 -36.71
N GLU A 394 -3.11 0.39 -36.91
CA GLU A 394 -2.65 -0.48 -35.83
C GLU A 394 -1.79 0.28 -34.78
N GLU A 395 -1.02 1.30 -35.19
CA GLU A 395 -0.19 2.07 -34.26
C GLU A 395 -1.05 2.98 -33.36
N THR A 396 -2.03 3.67 -33.93
CA THR A 396 -2.99 4.50 -33.18
C THR A 396 -3.89 3.67 -32.26
N GLU A 397 -4.30 2.47 -32.69
CA GLU A 397 -5.08 1.53 -31.86
C GLU A 397 -4.27 1.06 -30.65
N ILE A 398 -3.00 0.70 -30.84
CA ILE A 398 -2.11 0.30 -29.74
C ILE A 398 -1.86 1.46 -28.77
N ASN A 399 -1.67 2.68 -29.27
CA ASN A 399 -1.57 3.87 -28.43
C ASN A 399 -2.84 4.05 -27.56
N PHE A 400 -4.03 3.96 -28.16
CA PHE A 400 -5.31 4.04 -27.45
C PHE A 400 -5.46 2.96 -26.39
N LEU A 401 -5.27 1.69 -26.78
CA LEU A 401 -5.40 0.55 -25.88
C LEU A 401 -4.40 0.63 -24.74
N LEU A 402 -3.16 1.08 -24.96
CA LEU A 402 -2.21 1.29 -23.88
C LEU A 402 -2.71 2.37 -22.92
N LYS A 403 -3.18 3.52 -23.42
CA LYS A 403 -3.74 4.59 -22.57
C LYS A 403 -4.88 4.05 -21.69
N GLN A 404 -5.78 3.26 -22.27
CA GLN A 404 -6.85 2.59 -21.54
C GLN A 404 -6.31 1.57 -20.51
N ALA A 405 -5.33 0.76 -20.88
CA ALA A 405 -4.76 -0.26 -19.99
C ALA A 405 -4.03 0.34 -18.78
N LEU A 406 -3.38 1.49 -18.93
CA LEU A 406 -2.74 2.21 -17.82
C LEU A 406 -3.75 2.64 -16.74
N THR A 407 -4.97 2.99 -17.14
CA THR A 407 -6.06 3.32 -16.20
C THR A 407 -6.74 2.05 -15.68
N ILE A 408 -7.18 1.17 -16.59
CA ILE A 408 -8.08 0.06 -16.29
C ILE A 408 -7.31 -1.15 -15.74
N VAL A 409 -6.29 -1.62 -16.45
CA VAL A 409 -5.52 -2.81 -16.04
C VAL A 409 -4.53 -2.46 -14.94
N GLY A 410 -3.92 -1.27 -15.00
CA GLY A 410 -2.96 -0.79 -14.00
C GLY A 410 -3.51 -0.73 -12.58
N THR A 411 -4.80 -0.39 -12.43
CA THR A 411 -5.44 -0.24 -11.10
C THR A 411 -5.92 -1.56 -10.48
N MET A 412 -6.12 -2.62 -11.28
CA MET A 412 -6.76 -3.86 -10.81
C MET A 412 -5.97 -4.56 -9.70
N PRO A 413 -4.64 -4.75 -9.79
CA PRO A 413 -3.86 -5.36 -8.70
C PRO A 413 -3.81 -4.47 -7.45
N PHE A 414 -3.73 -3.15 -7.62
CA PHE A 414 -3.78 -2.19 -6.50
C PHE A 414 -5.09 -2.36 -5.72
N THR A 415 -6.21 -2.37 -6.43
CA THR A 415 -7.56 -2.45 -5.87
C THR A 415 -7.79 -3.78 -5.16
N TYR A 416 -7.42 -4.89 -5.80
CA TYR A 416 -7.48 -6.22 -5.21
C TYR A 416 -6.63 -6.32 -3.94
N MET A 417 -5.36 -5.91 -4.01
CA MET A 417 -4.43 -6.02 -2.88
C MET A 417 -4.91 -5.19 -1.68
N LEU A 418 -5.37 -3.95 -1.90
CA LEU A 418 -5.85 -3.07 -0.85
C LEU A 418 -7.01 -3.68 -0.07
N GLU A 419 -8.02 -4.22 -0.76
CA GLU A 419 -9.16 -4.87 -0.09
C GLU A 419 -8.76 -6.18 0.57
N LYS A 420 -7.88 -6.96 -0.04
CA LYS A 420 -7.35 -8.17 0.58
C LYS A 420 -6.67 -7.84 1.91
N TRP A 421 -5.82 -6.80 1.94
CA TRP A 421 -5.16 -6.34 3.17
C TRP A 421 -6.19 -5.93 4.22
N ARG A 422 -7.20 -5.12 3.86
CA ARG A 422 -8.26 -4.69 4.79
C ARG A 422 -9.07 -5.87 5.34
N TRP A 423 -9.48 -6.82 4.50
CA TRP A 423 -10.21 -8.01 4.95
C TRP A 423 -9.37 -8.86 5.91
N MET A 424 -8.06 -8.97 5.71
CA MET A 424 -7.16 -9.68 6.62
C MET A 424 -6.97 -8.93 7.95
N VAL A 425 -6.88 -7.60 7.90
CA VAL A 425 -6.82 -6.74 9.11
C VAL A 425 -8.12 -6.86 9.92
N PHE A 426 -9.30 -6.75 9.30
CA PHE A 426 -10.57 -6.87 10.01
C PHE A 426 -10.78 -8.27 10.61
N ARG A 427 -10.33 -9.33 9.92
CA ARG A 427 -10.34 -10.70 10.46
C ARG A 427 -9.33 -10.94 11.59
N GLY A 428 -8.37 -10.03 11.78
CA GLY A 428 -7.28 -10.19 12.75
C GLY A 428 -6.20 -11.19 12.32
N GLU A 429 -6.12 -11.50 11.02
CA GLU A 429 -5.07 -12.34 10.44
C GLU A 429 -3.73 -11.60 10.38
N ILE A 430 -3.77 -10.27 10.27
CA ILE A 430 -2.59 -9.39 10.37
C ILE A 430 -2.65 -8.64 11.69
N THR A 431 -1.65 -8.85 12.53
CA THR A 431 -1.54 -8.17 13.83
C THR A 431 -1.18 -6.70 13.65
N LYS A 432 -1.55 -5.84 14.62
CA LYS A 432 -1.22 -4.40 14.60
C LYS A 432 0.30 -4.14 14.54
N GLN A 433 1.15 -5.11 14.86
CA GLN A 433 2.60 -4.98 14.78
C GLN A 433 3.18 -5.39 13.41
N GLU A 434 2.33 -5.79 12.48
CA GLU A 434 2.73 -6.30 11.16
C GLU A 434 1.94 -5.62 10.02
N TRP A 435 1.19 -4.56 10.31
CA TRP A 435 0.36 -3.86 9.33
C TRP A 435 1.17 -3.30 8.18
N THR A 436 2.19 -2.49 8.47
CA THR A 436 3.05 -1.86 7.46
C THR A 436 3.90 -2.91 6.75
N LYS A 437 4.41 -3.90 7.50
CA LYS A 437 5.17 -5.01 6.95
C LYS A 437 4.36 -5.81 5.91
N GLN A 438 3.19 -6.32 6.29
CA GLN A 438 2.33 -7.12 5.40
C GLN A 438 1.82 -6.28 4.23
N TRP A 439 1.53 -4.99 4.43
CA TRP A 439 1.16 -4.08 3.35
C TRP A 439 2.22 -4.05 2.24
N TRP A 440 3.50 -3.87 2.60
CA TRP A 440 4.58 -3.78 1.61
C TRP A 440 4.99 -5.14 1.03
N GLU A 441 4.88 -6.23 1.79
CA GLU A 441 5.00 -7.60 1.24
C GLU A 441 3.92 -7.84 0.17
N MET A 442 2.65 -7.56 0.47
CA MET A 442 1.55 -7.71 -0.48
C MET A 442 1.67 -6.76 -1.69
N LYS A 443 2.14 -5.52 -1.51
CA LYS A 443 2.44 -4.58 -2.61
C LYS A 443 3.47 -5.15 -3.58
N ARG A 444 4.57 -5.70 -3.05
CA ARG A 444 5.62 -6.34 -3.86
C ARG A 444 5.09 -7.59 -4.56
N ASP A 445 4.40 -8.46 -3.84
CA ASP A 445 3.99 -9.76 -4.37
C ASP A 445 2.87 -9.65 -5.42
N ILE A 446 1.85 -8.85 -5.14
CA ILE A 446 0.62 -8.78 -5.95
C ILE A 446 0.72 -7.70 -7.03
N VAL A 447 1.25 -6.51 -6.67
CA VAL A 447 1.29 -5.34 -7.55
C VAL A 447 2.66 -5.21 -8.24
N GLY A 448 3.73 -5.83 -7.73
CA GLY A 448 5.06 -5.62 -8.28
C GLY A 448 5.57 -4.20 -8.09
N VAL A 449 5.19 -3.58 -6.97
CA VAL A 449 5.55 -2.21 -6.60
C VAL A 449 6.26 -2.24 -5.25
N VAL A 450 7.36 -1.50 -5.13
CA VAL A 450 8.20 -1.45 -3.94
C VAL A 450 8.26 -0.04 -3.37
N GLU A 451 8.30 0.06 -2.05
CA GLU A 451 8.54 1.31 -1.34
C GLU A 451 9.92 1.89 -1.68
N PRO A 452 10.03 3.20 -1.93
CA PRO A 452 11.30 3.82 -2.23
C PRO A 452 12.17 4.07 -1.00
N VAL A 453 11.57 4.05 0.20
CA VAL A 453 12.23 4.11 1.51
C VAL A 453 11.50 3.15 2.46
N PRO A 454 12.20 2.50 3.40
CA PRO A 454 11.58 1.50 4.28
C PRO A 454 10.68 2.15 5.34
N HIS A 455 9.46 1.65 5.50
CA HIS A 455 8.50 2.14 6.49
C HIS A 455 8.34 1.15 7.64
N ASP A 456 8.35 1.67 8.87
CA ASP A 456 8.07 0.88 10.07
C ASP A 456 6.59 0.95 10.47
N GLU A 457 6.25 0.34 11.60
CA GLU A 457 4.87 0.31 12.12
C GLU A 457 4.39 1.64 12.71
N THR A 458 5.19 2.72 12.64
CA THR A 458 4.68 4.07 12.94
C THR A 458 3.86 4.65 11.80
N TYR A 459 4.06 4.16 10.57
CA TYR A 459 3.32 4.58 9.38
C TYR A 459 1.96 3.92 9.29
N CYS A 460 1.05 4.56 8.55
CA CYS A 460 -0.19 3.95 8.08
C CYS A 460 -0.41 4.32 6.61
N ASP A 461 0.48 3.83 5.74
CA ASP A 461 0.43 4.06 4.29
C ASP A 461 -0.93 3.78 3.64
N PRO A 462 -1.66 2.70 3.97
CA PRO A 462 -3.01 2.50 3.41
C PRO A 462 -3.98 3.61 3.83
N ALA A 463 -3.90 4.13 5.06
CA ALA A 463 -4.77 5.21 5.53
C ALA A 463 -4.47 6.55 4.86
N ALA A 464 -3.27 6.73 4.29
CA ALA A 464 -2.93 7.91 3.49
C ALA A 464 -3.68 7.99 2.14
N LEU A 465 -4.61 7.06 1.86
CA LEU A 465 -5.55 7.07 0.73
C LEU A 465 -6.96 7.48 1.19
N PHE A 466 -7.62 8.33 0.41
CA PHE A 466 -8.96 8.87 0.70
C PHE A 466 -9.96 7.82 1.18
N HIS A 467 -10.15 6.74 0.41
CA HIS A 467 -11.18 5.73 0.70
C HIS A 467 -10.95 4.99 2.02
N VAL A 468 -9.70 4.81 2.40
CA VAL A 468 -9.34 4.12 3.65
C VAL A 468 -9.55 5.05 4.83
N ALA A 469 -9.10 6.31 4.72
CA ALA A 469 -9.33 7.34 5.75
C ALA A 469 -10.81 7.63 5.99
N ASN A 470 -11.64 7.50 4.94
CA ASN A 470 -13.06 7.91 4.94
C ASN A 470 -14.05 6.73 4.92
N ASP A 471 -13.63 5.53 5.31
CA ASP A 471 -14.54 4.40 5.56
C ASP A 471 -15.38 3.99 4.33
N TYR A 472 -14.78 4.02 3.14
CA TYR A 472 -15.40 3.51 1.92
C TYR A 472 -14.90 2.11 1.57
N SER A 473 -15.81 1.23 1.17
CA SER A 473 -15.46 -0.04 0.51
C SER A 473 -14.72 0.25 -0.81
N PHE A 474 -13.66 -0.51 -1.08
CA PHE A 474 -12.86 -0.34 -2.29
C PHE A 474 -13.07 -1.46 -3.32
N ILE A 475 -13.69 -2.59 -2.93
CA ILE A 475 -13.86 -3.74 -3.84
C ILE A 475 -14.81 -3.43 -4.99
N ARG A 476 -15.72 -2.47 -4.79
CA ARG A 476 -16.60 -1.94 -5.83
C ARG A 476 -15.86 -1.54 -7.11
N TYR A 477 -14.67 -0.96 -7.02
CA TYR A 477 -13.89 -0.56 -8.20
C TYR A 477 -13.40 -1.78 -8.99
N TYR A 478 -13.04 -2.87 -8.30
CA TYR A 478 -12.62 -4.11 -8.94
C TYR A 478 -13.79 -4.77 -9.66
N THR A 479 -14.90 -4.98 -8.94
CA THR A 479 -16.08 -5.64 -9.51
C THR A 479 -16.71 -4.81 -10.62
N ARG A 480 -16.72 -3.48 -10.48
CA ARG A 480 -17.15 -2.53 -11.50
C ARG A 480 -16.43 -2.78 -12.81
N THR A 481 -15.10 -2.86 -12.77
CA THR A 481 -14.28 -3.05 -13.98
C THR A 481 -14.60 -4.38 -14.66
N ILE A 482 -14.85 -5.46 -13.90
CA ILE A 482 -15.28 -6.73 -14.48
C ILE A 482 -16.66 -6.59 -15.16
N TYR A 483 -17.64 -6.02 -14.45
CA TYR A 483 -18.99 -5.82 -14.98
C TYR A 483 -19.00 -4.91 -16.19
N GLN A 484 -18.19 -3.84 -16.20
CA GLN A 484 -18.07 -2.89 -17.31
C GLN A 484 -17.83 -3.61 -18.63
N PHE A 485 -16.87 -4.54 -18.69
CA PHE A 485 -16.60 -5.26 -19.94
C PHE A 485 -17.62 -6.36 -20.24
N GLN A 486 -18.19 -7.01 -19.23
CA GLN A 486 -19.31 -7.95 -19.46
C GLN A 486 -20.53 -7.21 -20.06
N PHE A 487 -20.83 -6.02 -19.57
CA PHE A 487 -21.90 -5.16 -20.08
C PHE A 487 -21.56 -4.67 -21.49
N HIS A 488 -20.36 -4.12 -21.69
CA HIS A 488 -19.91 -3.62 -22.99
C HIS A 488 -20.02 -4.69 -24.07
N GLU A 489 -19.49 -5.89 -23.83
CA GLU A 489 -19.58 -6.99 -24.80
C GLU A 489 -21.03 -7.39 -25.10
N ALA A 490 -21.91 -7.45 -24.08
CA ALA A 490 -23.31 -7.77 -24.26
C ALA A 490 -24.08 -6.69 -25.04
N LEU A 491 -23.79 -5.42 -24.80
CA LEU A 491 -24.41 -4.27 -25.48
C LEU A 491 -23.91 -4.15 -26.93
N CYS A 492 -22.62 -4.36 -27.16
CA CYS A 492 -22.04 -4.40 -28.51
C CYS A 492 -22.64 -5.52 -29.36
N LYS A 493 -22.85 -6.71 -28.76
CA LYS A 493 -23.58 -7.81 -29.41
C LYS A 493 -25.01 -7.39 -29.77
N ALA A 494 -25.70 -6.68 -28.88
CA ALA A 494 -27.06 -6.17 -29.15
C ALA A 494 -27.08 -5.06 -30.22
N ALA A 495 -26.00 -4.29 -30.34
CA ALA A 495 -25.79 -3.30 -31.39
C ALA A 495 -25.34 -3.92 -32.73
N ASN A 496 -25.23 -5.26 -32.83
CA ASN A 496 -24.72 -5.98 -34.00
C ASN A 496 -23.30 -5.58 -34.42
N HIS A 497 -22.44 -5.20 -33.45
CA HIS A 497 -21.03 -4.94 -33.71
C HIS A 497 -20.30 -6.23 -34.13
N THR A 498 -19.40 -6.12 -35.12
CA THR A 498 -18.66 -7.27 -35.68
C THR A 498 -17.14 -7.12 -35.63
N GLY A 499 -16.64 -5.91 -35.33
CA GLY A 499 -15.22 -5.62 -35.23
C GLY A 499 -14.61 -5.97 -33.86
N PRO A 500 -13.35 -5.57 -33.62
CA PRO A 500 -12.73 -5.65 -32.30
C PRO A 500 -13.60 -4.96 -31.23
N LEU A 501 -13.65 -5.52 -30.02
CA LEU A 501 -14.57 -5.02 -28.98
C LEU A 501 -14.29 -3.56 -28.58
N HIS A 502 -13.03 -3.12 -28.66
CA HIS A 502 -12.62 -1.76 -28.30
C HIS A 502 -13.01 -0.68 -29.31
N THR A 503 -13.47 -1.06 -30.51
CA THR A 503 -13.97 -0.12 -31.52
C THR A 503 -15.49 0.00 -31.50
N CYS A 504 -16.17 -0.74 -30.61
CA CYS A 504 -17.62 -0.71 -30.52
C CYS A 504 -18.12 0.63 -29.99
N ASP A 505 -19.04 1.25 -30.74
CA ASP A 505 -19.88 2.36 -30.30
C ASP A 505 -21.35 1.91 -30.29
N ILE A 506 -22.03 2.08 -29.15
CA ILE A 506 -23.45 1.72 -29.01
C ILE A 506 -24.41 2.87 -29.39
N THR A 507 -23.88 4.04 -29.78
CA THR A 507 -24.67 5.19 -30.20
C THR A 507 -25.71 4.79 -31.27
N ASN A 508 -26.94 5.30 -31.16
CA ASN A 508 -28.09 4.95 -32.02
C ASN A 508 -28.62 3.50 -31.94
N SER A 509 -28.10 2.67 -31.02
CA SER A 509 -28.61 1.31 -30.80
C SER A 509 -29.68 1.26 -29.71
N THR A 510 -30.94 1.42 -30.10
CA THR A 510 -32.08 1.26 -29.18
C THR A 510 -32.20 -0.17 -28.63
N ALA A 511 -31.70 -1.16 -29.36
CA ALA A 511 -31.61 -2.54 -28.90
C ALA A 511 -30.62 -2.72 -27.73
N ALA A 512 -29.50 -1.97 -27.76
CA ALA A 512 -28.56 -1.93 -26.64
C ALA A 512 -29.17 -1.21 -25.43
N GLY A 513 -29.76 -0.02 -25.63
CA GLY A 513 -30.38 0.72 -24.52
C GLY A 513 -31.58 0.01 -23.89
N GLY A 514 -32.37 -0.74 -24.67
CA GLY A 514 -33.48 -1.54 -24.16
C GLY A 514 -33.07 -2.67 -23.19
N LYS A 515 -31.78 -3.06 -23.19
CA LYS A 515 -31.22 -4.01 -22.20
C LYS A 515 -30.84 -3.33 -20.88
N LEU A 516 -30.76 -2.01 -20.82
CA LEU A 516 -30.33 -1.26 -19.65
C LEU A 516 -31.49 -1.07 -18.64
N LEU A 517 -31.38 -1.81 -17.54
CA LEU A 517 -31.57 -1.39 -16.14
C LEU A 517 -32.84 -0.64 -15.68
N LYS A 518 -33.90 -1.37 -15.35
CA LYS A 518 -35.06 -0.85 -14.55
C LYS A 518 -35.23 -1.52 -13.17
N LEU A 519 -34.34 -2.45 -12.84
CA LEU A 519 -34.55 -3.36 -11.70
C LEU A 519 -34.14 -2.77 -10.34
N GLY A 520 -33.22 -1.79 -10.31
CA GLY A 520 -32.60 -1.35 -9.05
C GLY A 520 -32.09 -2.53 -8.22
N ARG A 521 -32.40 -2.56 -6.92
CA ARG A 521 -32.12 -3.68 -5.99
C ARG A 521 -33.30 -4.64 -5.82
N SER A 522 -34.29 -4.61 -6.69
CA SER A 522 -35.51 -5.44 -6.54
C SER A 522 -35.29 -6.94 -6.82
N LYS A 523 -34.15 -7.31 -7.41
CA LYS A 523 -33.74 -8.68 -7.73
C LYS A 523 -32.29 -8.91 -7.29
N PRO A 524 -31.88 -10.16 -7.05
CA PRO A 524 -30.48 -10.50 -6.84
C PRO A 524 -29.60 -10.00 -7.99
N TRP A 525 -28.39 -9.53 -7.66
CA TRP A 525 -27.49 -8.99 -8.66
C TRP A 525 -27.04 -10.03 -9.69
N THR A 526 -26.93 -11.31 -9.32
CA THR A 526 -26.63 -12.43 -10.23
C THR A 526 -27.73 -12.60 -11.28
N GLN A 527 -28.99 -12.39 -10.91
CA GLN A 527 -30.12 -12.38 -11.84
C GLN A 527 -30.12 -11.13 -12.74
N ALA A 528 -29.81 -9.97 -12.17
CA ALA A 528 -29.67 -8.74 -12.95
C ALA A 528 -28.54 -8.87 -13.98
N LEU A 529 -27.39 -9.45 -13.60
CA LEU A 529 -26.26 -9.74 -14.49
C LEU A 529 -26.67 -10.66 -15.64
N GLU A 530 -27.37 -11.76 -15.33
CA GLU A 530 -27.81 -12.73 -16.33
C GLU A 530 -28.79 -12.12 -17.32
N SER A 531 -29.70 -11.25 -16.85
CA SER A 531 -30.67 -10.59 -17.74
C SER A 531 -30.01 -9.69 -18.79
N LEU A 532 -28.84 -9.11 -18.47
CA LEU A 532 -28.10 -8.24 -19.36
C LEU A 532 -27.13 -9.02 -20.24
N THR A 533 -26.32 -9.87 -19.61
CA THR A 533 -25.12 -10.50 -20.20
C THR A 533 -25.32 -11.97 -20.60
N GLY A 534 -26.32 -12.64 -20.03
CA GLY A 534 -26.49 -14.10 -20.11
C GLY A 534 -25.63 -14.89 -19.11
N GLU A 535 -24.83 -14.23 -18.27
CA GLU A 535 -23.98 -14.86 -17.26
C GLU A 535 -24.44 -14.51 -15.83
N LYS A 536 -24.30 -15.44 -14.88
CA LYS A 536 -24.69 -15.23 -13.48
C LYS A 536 -23.58 -14.66 -12.58
N TYR A 537 -22.32 -14.79 -13.02
CA TYR A 537 -21.15 -14.53 -12.18
C TYR A 537 -20.17 -13.59 -12.89
N MET A 538 -19.27 -13.00 -12.11
CA MET A 538 -18.17 -12.19 -12.62
C MET A 538 -17.25 -12.99 -13.55
N ASN A 539 -16.92 -12.40 -14.69
CA ASN A 539 -16.07 -13.02 -15.72
C ASN A 539 -15.12 -12.00 -16.33
N ALA A 540 -13.80 -12.23 -16.21
CA ALA A 540 -12.80 -11.31 -16.78
C ALA A 540 -12.57 -11.52 -18.29
N THR A 541 -13.18 -12.54 -18.91
CA THR A 541 -12.97 -12.87 -20.33
C THR A 541 -13.27 -11.68 -21.27
N PRO A 542 -14.39 -10.94 -21.11
CA PRO A 542 -14.66 -9.77 -21.97
C PRO A 542 -13.62 -8.64 -21.83
N LEU A 543 -13.04 -8.45 -20.63
CA LEU A 543 -11.94 -7.51 -20.44
C LEU A 543 -10.71 -7.96 -21.23
N LEU A 544 -10.37 -9.25 -21.18
CA LEU A 544 -9.25 -9.80 -21.93
C LEU A 544 -9.47 -9.71 -23.45
N HIS A 545 -10.69 -9.94 -23.94
CA HIS A 545 -11.04 -9.75 -25.35
C HIS A 545 -10.86 -8.29 -25.79
N TYR A 546 -11.25 -7.32 -24.95
CA TYR A 546 -11.07 -5.91 -25.24
C TYR A 546 -9.59 -5.54 -25.44
N PHE A 547 -8.71 -6.06 -24.56
CA PHE A 547 -7.27 -5.78 -24.58
C PHE A 547 -6.42 -6.78 -25.38
N GLU A 548 -7.04 -7.75 -26.06
CA GLU A 548 -6.32 -8.80 -26.81
C GLU A 548 -5.30 -8.24 -27.83
N PRO A 549 -5.62 -7.20 -28.63
CA PRO A 549 -4.64 -6.62 -29.56
C PRO A 549 -3.40 -6.05 -28.84
N LEU A 550 -3.61 -5.35 -27.72
CA LEU A 550 -2.53 -4.82 -26.90
C LEU A 550 -1.73 -5.94 -26.24
N PHE A 551 -2.40 -6.99 -25.74
CA PHE A 551 -1.73 -8.12 -25.11
C PHE A 551 -0.75 -8.79 -26.08
N ASN A 552 -1.20 -9.07 -27.29
CA ASN A 552 -0.37 -9.67 -28.35
C ASN A 552 0.80 -8.75 -28.72
N TRP A 553 0.55 -7.43 -28.81
CA TRP A 553 1.60 -6.46 -29.07
C TRP A 553 2.63 -6.39 -27.93
N LEU A 554 2.19 -6.38 -26.67
CA LEU A 554 3.06 -6.34 -25.50
C LEU A 554 3.95 -7.59 -25.42
N GLN A 555 3.40 -8.78 -25.67
CA GLN A 555 4.17 -10.02 -25.72
C GLN A 555 5.29 -9.95 -26.76
N LYS A 556 4.98 -9.43 -27.96
CA LYS A 556 5.97 -9.24 -29.02
C LYS A 556 7.01 -8.19 -28.61
N ASN A 557 6.59 -7.05 -28.08
CA ASN A 557 7.47 -5.95 -27.68
C ASN A 557 8.41 -6.33 -26.52
N ASN A 558 7.92 -7.14 -25.58
CA ASN A 558 8.68 -7.62 -24.43
C ASN A 558 9.54 -8.85 -24.74
N SER A 559 9.69 -9.25 -26.00
CA SER A 559 10.59 -10.34 -26.38
C SER A 559 12.01 -10.08 -25.87
N GLY A 560 12.53 -10.97 -25.02
CA GLY A 560 13.86 -10.83 -24.40
C GLY A 560 13.89 -10.01 -23.11
N ARG A 561 12.75 -9.48 -22.63
CA ARG A 561 12.63 -8.82 -21.33
C ARG A 561 12.15 -9.81 -20.26
N TYR A 562 12.49 -9.52 -19.00
CA TYR A 562 11.98 -10.29 -17.87
C TYR A 562 10.50 -9.97 -17.63
N ILE A 563 9.65 -10.99 -17.56
CA ILE A 563 8.22 -10.87 -17.26
C ILE A 563 7.98 -11.26 -15.80
N GLY A 564 7.22 -10.45 -15.06
CA GLY A 564 7.15 -10.51 -13.60
C GLY A 564 8.21 -9.63 -12.95
N TRP A 565 8.42 -9.79 -11.65
CA TRP A 565 9.31 -8.93 -10.85
C TRP A 565 10.00 -9.72 -9.73
N ASN A 566 11.18 -9.28 -9.32
CA ASN A 566 11.88 -9.74 -8.13
C ASN A 566 11.45 -8.90 -6.92
N THR A 567 10.88 -9.57 -5.92
CA THR A 567 10.36 -8.98 -4.68
C THR A 567 11.46 -8.54 -3.71
N ASP A 568 12.65 -9.14 -3.82
CA ASP A 568 13.79 -8.85 -2.92
C ASP A 568 14.51 -7.55 -3.30
N TRP A 569 14.29 -7.05 -4.52
CA TRP A 569 14.93 -5.82 -4.97
C TRP A 569 14.23 -4.58 -4.38
N THR A 570 15.01 -3.67 -3.81
CA THR A 570 14.56 -2.33 -3.39
C THR A 570 15.50 -1.23 -3.89
N PRO A 571 15.03 0.01 -4.10
CA PRO A 571 15.89 1.11 -4.57
C PRO A 571 17.03 1.48 -3.62
N TYR A 572 16.90 1.13 -2.34
CA TYR A 572 17.91 1.40 -1.31
C TYR A 572 18.78 0.19 -0.97
N SER A 573 18.51 -0.99 -1.53
CA SER A 573 19.21 -2.24 -1.21
C SER A 573 20.71 -2.20 -1.52
N GLU A 574 21.13 -1.52 -2.60
CA GLU A 574 22.55 -1.38 -2.95
C GLU A 574 23.35 -0.62 -1.89
N ASN A 575 22.70 0.35 -1.24
CA ASN A 575 23.31 1.16 -0.19
C ASN A 575 23.16 0.59 1.21
N ALA A 576 22.49 -0.56 1.33
CA ALA A 576 22.19 -1.18 2.61
C ALA A 576 23.38 -1.97 3.17
N ILE A 577 23.55 -1.89 4.49
CA ILE A 577 24.52 -2.67 5.26
C ILE A 577 23.76 -3.61 6.19
N LYS A 578 24.04 -4.91 6.11
CA LYS A 578 23.42 -5.91 6.98
C LYS A 578 24.12 -5.92 8.34
N VAL A 579 23.33 -5.84 9.40
CA VAL A 579 23.78 -5.91 10.80
C VAL A 579 23.29 -7.21 11.42
N ARG A 580 24.14 -7.85 12.22
CA ARG A 580 23.78 -9.03 13.03
C ARG A 580 24.26 -8.85 14.45
N ILE A 581 23.38 -9.12 15.42
CA ILE A 581 23.64 -8.90 16.83
C ILE A 581 23.44 -10.22 17.60
N SER A 582 24.46 -10.65 18.32
CA SER A 582 24.50 -11.90 19.07
C SER A 582 24.57 -11.65 20.59
N LEU A 583 23.49 -11.11 21.16
CA LEU A 583 23.42 -10.75 22.58
C LEU A 583 23.77 -11.91 23.54
N LYS A 584 23.24 -13.11 23.26
CA LYS A 584 23.50 -14.30 24.09
C LYS A 584 24.95 -14.74 24.05
N ALA A 585 25.61 -14.62 22.90
CA ALA A 585 27.02 -14.99 22.75
C ALA A 585 27.93 -13.98 23.49
N ALA A 586 27.55 -12.70 23.49
CA ALA A 586 28.22 -11.65 24.26
C ALA A 586 27.98 -11.71 25.78
N GLY A 587 27.12 -12.62 26.27
CA GLY A 587 26.75 -12.70 27.69
C GLY A 587 25.88 -11.53 28.17
N GLN A 588 25.25 -10.78 27.25
CA GLN A 588 24.38 -9.66 27.58
C GLN A 588 23.01 -10.14 28.05
N THR A 589 22.46 -9.48 29.07
CA THR A 589 21.18 -9.85 29.72
C THR A 589 20.02 -8.94 29.35
N TYR A 590 20.27 -7.85 28.62
CA TYR A 590 19.21 -6.95 28.15
C TYR A 590 18.54 -7.50 26.89
N GLU A 591 17.28 -7.11 26.67
CA GLU A 591 16.52 -7.49 25.49
C GLU A 591 16.63 -6.41 24.41
N TRP A 592 16.80 -6.82 23.15
CA TRP A 592 16.75 -5.90 22.02
C TRP A 592 15.32 -5.38 21.84
N ASN A 593 15.11 -4.10 22.10
CA ASN A 593 13.80 -3.46 22.04
C ASN A 593 13.89 -2.10 21.30
N LYS A 594 12.77 -1.37 21.20
CA LYS A 594 12.72 -0.08 20.50
C LYS A 594 13.69 0.97 21.07
N SER A 595 14.00 0.91 22.36
CA SER A 595 14.97 1.82 23.00
C SER A 595 16.41 1.47 22.58
N GLU A 596 16.75 0.18 22.53
CA GLU A 596 18.06 -0.28 22.02
C GLU A 596 18.23 0.08 20.53
N LEU A 597 17.18 -0.09 19.73
CA LEU A 597 17.20 0.30 18.33
C LEU A 597 17.37 1.82 18.14
N PHE A 598 16.70 2.64 18.96
CA PHE A 598 16.88 4.10 18.96
C PHE A 598 18.31 4.49 19.34
N LEU A 599 18.88 3.86 20.38
CA LEU A 599 20.26 4.05 20.78
C LEU A 599 21.20 3.68 19.62
N PHE A 600 20.94 2.55 18.96
CA PHE A 600 21.74 2.08 17.81
C PHE A 600 21.72 3.10 16.67
N LYS A 601 20.53 3.54 16.24
CA LYS A 601 20.39 4.59 15.22
C LYS A 601 21.16 5.86 15.61
N SER A 602 21.08 6.26 16.88
CA SER A 602 21.81 7.42 17.40
C SER A 602 23.34 7.23 17.36
N THR A 603 23.85 6.02 17.62
CA THR A 603 25.30 5.73 17.51
C THR A 603 25.80 5.77 16.07
N ILE A 604 24.98 5.30 15.11
CA ILE A 604 25.30 5.41 13.68
C ILE A 604 25.29 6.88 13.25
N ALA A 605 24.26 7.65 13.62
CA ALA A 605 24.19 9.07 13.33
C ALA A 605 25.41 9.83 13.91
N TYR A 606 25.82 9.51 15.13
CA TYR A 606 27.07 10.01 15.73
C TYR A 606 28.29 9.68 14.86
N ALA A 607 28.44 8.41 14.43
CA ALA A 607 29.56 8.00 13.58
C ALA A 607 29.61 8.78 12.25
N MET A 608 28.45 9.02 11.65
CA MET A 608 28.31 9.82 10.43
C MET A 608 28.75 11.27 10.65
N ARG A 609 28.32 11.92 11.75
CA ARG A 609 28.77 13.29 12.10
C ARG A 609 30.29 13.38 12.21
N ILE A 610 30.91 12.41 12.89
CA ILE A 610 32.38 12.36 13.06
C ILE A 610 33.08 12.22 11.71
N TYR A 611 32.60 11.30 10.86
CA TYR A 611 33.17 11.05 9.54
C TYR A 611 33.12 12.29 8.63
N PHE A 612 31.95 12.93 8.53
CA PHE A 612 31.78 14.12 7.69
C PHE A 612 32.54 15.34 8.24
N ALA A 613 32.66 15.46 9.57
CA ALA A 613 33.51 16.49 10.17
C ALA A 613 34.99 16.34 9.75
N GLN A 614 35.50 15.11 9.61
CA GLN A 614 36.86 14.89 9.07
C GLN A 614 36.99 15.28 7.59
N LYS A 615 35.91 15.17 6.80
CA LYS A 615 35.82 15.71 5.43
C LYS A 615 35.58 17.23 5.38
N GLN A 616 35.67 17.93 6.51
CA GLN A 616 35.40 19.37 6.65
C GLN A 616 33.96 19.76 6.28
N GLN A 617 33.01 18.84 6.45
CA GLN A 617 31.58 19.05 6.22
C GLN A 617 30.83 18.89 7.53
N LEU A 618 30.20 19.97 8.00
CA LEU A 618 29.37 19.95 9.22
C LEU A 618 27.94 19.55 8.83
N ILE A 619 27.66 18.25 8.91
CA ILE A 619 26.35 17.67 8.60
C ILE A 619 25.76 17.08 9.88
N ASP A 620 24.55 17.49 10.23
CA ASP A 620 23.90 17.19 11.51
C ASP A 620 22.98 15.96 11.41
N PHE A 621 23.58 14.76 11.28
CA PHE A 621 22.81 13.50 11.17
C PHE A 621 22.05 13.17 12.45
N GLU A 622 20.77 12.86 12.37
CA GLU A 622 19.93 12.44 13.50
C GLU A 622 19.59 10.94 13.43
N ALA A 623 19.00 10.41 14.52
CA ALA A 623 18.55 9.02 14.54
C ALA A 623 17.45 8.74 13.49
N THR A 624 16.71 9.76 13.09
CA THR A 624 15.68 9.74 12.03
C THR A 624 16.26 9.56 10.63
N ASP A 625 17.54 9.92 10.43
CA ASP A 625 18.24 9.73 9.14
C ASP A 625 18.77 8.30 8.95
N VAL A 626 18.70 7.47 10.00
CA VAL A 626 19.14 6.07 9.97
C VAL A 626 17.93 5.16 9.86
N HIS A 627 17.76 4.60 8.66
CA HIS A 627 16.64 3.75 8.29
C HIS A 627 16.97 2.29 8.54
N VAL A 628 16.00 1.54 9.05
CA VAL A 628 16.17 0.12 9.41
C VAL A 628 15.10 -0.69 8.69
N SER A 629 15.49 -1.78 8.06
CA SER A 629 14.58 -2.70 7.36
C SER A 629 14.87 -4.18 7.68
N GLU A 630 13.87 -5.03 7.49
CA GLU A 630 13.94 -6.49 7.68
C GLU A 630 14.44 -6.95 9.07
N GLU A 631 13.91 -6.36 10.14
CA GLU A 631 14.24 -6.80 11.50
C GLU A 631 13.75 -8.23 11.77
N THR A 632 14.66 -9.09 12.22
CA THR A 632 14.37 -10.49 12.56
C THR A 632 14.43 -10.76 14.06
N GLN A 633 13.78 -11.85 14.50
CA GLN A 633 13.84 -12.31 15.90
C GLN A 633 15.26 -12.66 16.38
N ARG A 634 16.20 -12.94 15.46
CA ARG A 634 17.61 -13.18 15.81
C ARG A 634 18.43 -11.89 15.88
N VAL A 635 17.76 -10.74 15.90
CA VAL A 635 18.35 -9.40 15.89
C VAL A 635 19.30 -9.23 14.70
N SER A 636 18.72 -9.35 13.51
CA SER A 636 19.38 -8.96 12.27
C SER A 636 18.49 -7.99 11.52
N PHE A 637 19.08 -6.99 10.88
CA PHE A 637 18.37 -6.00 10.09
C PHE A 637 19.34 -5.36 9.09
N TYR A 638 18.83 -4.61 8.13
CA TYR A 638 19.63 -3.77 7.25
C TYR A 638 19.53 -2.32 7.67
N ILE A 639 20.59 -1.56 7.41
CA ILE A 639 20.63 -0.13 7.65
C ILE A 639 20.98 0.63 6.38
N THR A 640 20.32 1.77 6.19
CA THR A 640 20.68 2.79 5.20
C THR A 640 20.66 4.16 5.87
N VAL A 641 21.43 5.11 5.35
CA VAL A 641 21.53 6.47 5.90
C VAL A 641 21.12 7.47 4.83
N SER A 642 20.23 8.40 5.14
CA SER A 642 19.89 9.53 4.25
C SER A 642 20.60 10.80 4.69
N MET A 643 20.68 11.78 3.80
CA MET A 643 21.14 13.13 4.16
C MET A 643 20.08 13.83 5.05
N PRO A 644 20.50 14.63 6.04
CA PRO A 644 19.55 15.32 6.93
C PRO A 644 18.58 16.21 6.18
N GLY A 645 17.30 16.10 6.51
CA GLY A 645 16.23 16.87 5.84
C GLY A 645 16.02 16.48 4.36
N ASN A 646 16.56 15.36 3.91
CA ASN A 646 16.31 14.83 2.57
C ASN A 646 16.38 13.30 2.56
N ALA A 647 15.27 12.66 2.94
CA ALA A 647 15.12 11.20 2.90
C ALA A 647 15.36 10.60 1.50
N SER A 648 15.20 11.40 0.45
CA SER A 648 15.41 11.00 -0.95
C SER A 648 16.89 10.88 -1.35
N ASN A 649 17.82 11.41 -0.56
CA ASN A 649 19.24 11.39 -0.85
C ASN A 649 19.97 10.42 0.09
N ILE A 650 20.14 9.18 -0.38
CA ILE A 650 20.82 8.12 0.36
C ILE A 650 22.34 8.33 0.29
N VAL A 651 22.99 8.28 1.46
CA VAL A 651 24.45 8.33 1.58
C VAL A 651 25.04 7.04 0.97
N PRO A 652 26.04 7.14 0.08
CA PRO A 652 26.66 5.97 -0.52
C PRO A 652 27.18 4.97 0.51
N LYS A 653 26.97 3.66 0.26
CA LYS A 653 27.42 2.58 1.15
C LYS A 653 28.86 2.73 1.63
N ALA A 654 29.77 3.08 0.72
CA ALA A 654 31.20 3.21 1.03
C ALA A 654 31.50 4.29 2.08
N ASP A 655 30.73 5.38 2.09
CA ASP A 655 30.87 6.45 3.08
C ASP A 655 30.34 5.98 4.45
N VAL A 656 29.21 5.24 4.46
CA VAL A 656 28.64 4.67 5.69
C VAL A 656 29.57 3.59 6.28
N GLU A 657 30.13 2.71 5.44
CA GLU A 657 31.13 1.71 5.85
C GLU A 657 32.37 2.37 6.47
N SER A 658 32.85 3.45 5.86
CA SER A 658 33.99 4.21 6.37
C SER A 658 33.69 4.88 7.71
N ALA A 659 32.49 5.45 7.86
CA ALA A 659 32.04 6.08 9.11
C ALA A 659 31.93 5.05 10.25
N ILE A 660 31.33 3.89 9.96
CA ILE A 660 31.20 2.79 10.92
C ILE A 660 32.57 2.25 11.32
N SER A 661 33.46 2.01 10.35
CA SER A 661 34.81 1.52 10.62
C SER A 661 35.60 2.48 11.52
N MET A 662 35.50 3.78 11.28
CA MET A 662 36.16 4.82 12.08
C MET A 662 35.67 4.89 13.53
N SER A 663 34.37 4.65 13.75
CA SER A 663 33.74 4.74 15.07
C SER A 663 33.46 3.37 15.69
N ARG A 664 34.01 2.28 15.13
CA ARG A 664 33.63 0.90 15.45
C ARG A 664 33.75 0.57 16.93
N GLY A 665 34.89 0.90 17.54
CA GLY A 665 35.12 0.68 18.96
C GLY A 665 34.10 1.40 19.85
N ARG A 666 33.66 2.60 19.46
CA ARG A 666 32.68 3.38 20.22
C ARG A 666 31.26 2.83 20.10
N ILE A 667 30.90 2.33 18.91
CA ILE A 667 29.61 1.66 18.68
C ILE A 667 29.55 0.39 19.54
N ASN A 668 30.60 -0.45 19.49
CA ASN A 668 30.70 -1.67 20.29
C ASN A 668 30.58 -1.40 21.80
N GLU A 669 31.30 -0.40 22.31
CA GLU A 669 31.27 0.01 23.72
C GLU A 669 29.87 0.40 24.20
N ALA A 670 29.08 1.07 23.34
CA ALA A 670 27.73 1.51 23.69
C ALA A 670 26.75 0.35 23.99
N PHE A 671 27.01 -0.83 23.40
CA PHE A 671 26.17 -2.03 23.56
C PHE A 671 26.84 -3.13 24.40
N GLY A 672 28.08 -2.91 24.86
CA GLY A 672 28.86 -3.97 25.51
C GLY A 672 29.11 -5.17 24.60
N LEU A 673 29.21 -4.93 23.29
CA LEU A 673 29.47 -5.95 22.27
C LEU A 673 30.90 -5.81 21.74
N ASP A 674 31.35 -6.81 21.00
CA ASP A 674 32.63 -6.83 20.29
C ASP A 674 32.40 -7.05 18.78
N ASP A 675 33.48 -7.10 18.00
CA ASP A 675 33.39 -7.24 16.55
C ASP A 675 32.81 -8.59 16.08
N ASP A 676 32.83 -9.62 16.94
CA ASP A 676 32.26 -10.94 16.66
C ASP A 676 30.77 -11.02 17.02
N THR A 677 30.33 -10.22 17.99
CA THR A 677 28.96 -10.24 18.51
C THR A 677 28.08 -9.11 17.96
N LEU A 678 28.69 -8.05 17.42
CA LEU A 678 28.04 -7.03 16.60
C LEU A 678 28.72 -7.02 15.22
N GLU A 679 28.16 -7.76 14.27
CA GLU A 679 28.71 -7.87 12.92
C GLU A 679 28.04 -6.86 11.98
N PHE A 680 28.84 -6.23 11.12
CA PHE A 680 28.34 -5.47 9.98
C PHE A 680 28.88 -6.16 8.73
N VAL A 681 28.02 -6.88 8.02
CA VAL A 681 28.43 -7.79 6.94
C VAL A 681 29.14 -7.02 5.83
N GLY A 682 30.39 -7.37 5.58
CA GLY A 682 31.26 -6.71 4.57
C GLY A 682 32.28 -5.74 5.17
N ILE A 683 32.11 -5.32 6.43
CA ILE A 683 33.08 -4.47 7.14
C ILE A 683 33.99 -5.38 7.98
N ILE A 684 35.30 -5.31 7.73
CA ILE A 684 36.30 -6.13 8.43
C ILE A 684 36.44 -5.62 9.88
N PRO A 685 36.51 -6.53 10.87
CA PRO A 685 36.80 -6.20 12.27
C PRO A 685 38.05 -5.33 12.45
N THR A 686 37.98 -4.36 13.35
CA THR A 686 39.13 -3.55 13.78
C THR A 686 39.92 -4.30 14.86
N LEU A 687 40.38 -5.51 14.56
CA LEU A 687 41.23 -6.24 15.50
C LEU A 687 42.53 -5.45 15.72
N ALA A 688 42.76 -5.00 16.95
CA ALA A 688 44.07 -4.55 17.36
C ALA A 688 45.07 -5.70 17.18
N ALA A 689 46.27 -5.39 16.70
CA ALA A 689 47.35 -6.37 16.64
C ALA A 689 47.51 -7.02 18.03
N PRO A 690 47.66 -8.36 18.12
CA PRO A 690 47.84 -9.02 19.40
C PRO A 690 49.01 -8.38 20.16
N TYR A 691 48.79 -8.11 21.45
CA TYR A 691 49.79 -7.49 22.30
C TYR A 691 51.09 -8.29 22.27
N GLU A 692 52.12 -7.74 21.62
CA GLU A 692 53.48 -8.23 21.78
C GLU A 692 54.05 -7.66 23.10
N PRO A 693 54.30 -8.49 24.12
CA PRO A 693 54.91 -8.00 25.35
C PRO A 693 56.27 -7.38 25.00
N PRO A 694 56.65 -6.23 25.60
CA PRO A 694 57.90 -5.52 25.31
C PRO A 694 59.16 -6.35 25.64
N VAL A 695 58.98 -7.51 26.29
CA VAL A 695 60.02 -8.45 26.63
C VAL A 695 59.50 -9.86 26.38
N THR A 696 60.23 -10.65 25.58
CA THR A 696 59.95 -12.08 25.43
C THR A 696 60.10 -12.78 26.77
N ILE A 697 58.99 -13.22 27.35
CA ILE A 697 58.89 -13.84 28.68
C ILE A 697 59.91 -14.98 28.85
N TRP A 698 60.17 -15.75 27.79
CA TRP A 698 61.17 -16.82 27.82
C TRP A 698 62.61 -16.33 28.06
N LEU A 699 62.99 -15.12 27.62
CA LEU A 699 64.32 -14.56 27.91
C LEU A 699 64.50 -14.21 29.38
N ILE A 700 63.44 -13.77 30.06
CA ILE A 700 63.47 -13.51 31.51
C ILE A 700 63.64 -14.84 32.26
N ILE A 701 62.86 -15.85 31.91
CA ILE A 701 62.96 -17.20 32.50
C ILE A 701 64.35 -17.79 32.23
N PHE A 702 64.85 -17.69 31.00
CA PHE A 702 66.19 -18.15 30.62
C PHE A 702 67.29 -17.44 31.42
N GLY A 703 67.20 -16.11 31.58
CA GLY A 703 68.16 -15.32 32.35
C GLY A 703 68.20 -15.71 33.84
N VAL A 704 67.04 -15.98 34.44
CA VAL A 704 66.95 -16.44 35.84
C VAL A 704 67.54 -17.85 35.98
N VAL A 705 67.20 -18.77 35.08
CA VAL A 705 67.68 -20.16 35.12
C VAL A 705 69.20 -20.21 34.91
N ILE A 706 69.75 -19.51 33.92
CA ILE A 706 71.21 -19.40 33.70
C ILE A 706 71.90 -18.82 34.92
N SER A 707 71.34 -17.77 35.53
CA SER A 707 71.96 -17.15 36.72
C SER A 707 72.03 -18.12 37.89
N LEU A 708 70.96 -18.89 38.14
CA LEU A 708 70.93 -19.93 39.18
C LEU A 708 71.91 -21.07 38.87
N VAL A 709 72.01 -21.49 37.61
CA VAL A 709 72.98 -22.52 37.17
C VAL A 709 74.41 -22.04 37.38
N VAL A 710 74.73 -20.80 36.98
CA VAL A 710 76.07 -20.22 37.17
C VAL A 710 76.41 -20.08 38.65
N ILE A 711 75.47 -19.63 39.49
CA ILE A 711 75.65 -19.60 40.95
C ILE A 711 75.89 -21.01 41.50
N GLY A 712 75.11 -22.00 41.07
CA GLY A 712 75.30 -23.40 41.46
C GLY A 712 76.68 -23.96 41.08
N VAL A 713 77.15 -23.66 39.86
CA VAL A 713 78.48 -24.07 39.39
C VAL A 713 79.59 -23.40 40.20
N ILE A 714 79.47 -22.10 40.49
CA ILE A 714 80.45 -21.37 41.32
C ILE A 714 80.49 -21.96 42.74
N VAL A 715 79.33 -22.25 43.35
CA VAL A 715 79.26 -22.88 44.68
C VAL A 715 79.93 -24.24 44.68
N LEU A 716 79.72 -25.07 43.65
CA LEU A 716 80.36 -26.39 43.51
C LEU A 716 81.88 -26.29 43.32
N ILE A 717 82.36 -25.32 42.53
CA ILE A 717 83.81 -25.09 42.36
C ILE A 717 84.44 -24.62 43.66
N VAL A 718 83.79 -23.69 44.37
CA VAL A 718 84.29 -23.16 45.66
C VAL A 718 84.24 -24.23 46.74
N SER A 719 83.18 -25.06 46.82
CA SER A 719 83.12 -26.17 47.77
C SER A 719 84.18 -27.22 47.46
N GLY A 720 84.36 -27.60 46.19
CA GLY A 720 85.38 -28.55 45.77
C GLY A 720 86.82 -28.06 46.03
N GLN A 721 87.10 -26.76 45.91
CA GLN A 721 88.39 -26.20 46.30
C GLN A 721 88.58 -26.13 47.82
N ARG A 722 87.50 -25.88 48.57
CA ARG A 722 87.53 -25.82 50.04
C ARG A 722 87.71 -27.20 50.67
N ASP A 723 87.14 -28.24 50.07
CA ASP A 723 87.33 -29.62 50.49
C ASP A 723 88.74 -30.13 50.18
N ARG A 724 89.31 -29.80 49.01
CA ARG A 724 90.74 -30.07 48.73
C ARG A 724 91.70 -29.30 49.64
N LYS A 725 91.31 -28.13 50.15
CA LYS A 725 92.12 -27.36 51.12
C LYS A 725 92.01 -27.91 52.54
N LYS A 726 90.88 -28.53 52.92
CA LYS A 726 90.72 -29.26 54.19
C LYS A 726 91.46 -30.60 54.19
N GLU A 727 91.53 -31.31 53.06
CA GLU A 727 92.35 -32.53 52.94
C GLU A 727 93.87 -32.24 52.84
N ALA A 728 94.27 -31.03 52.43
CA ALA A 728 95.67 -30.61 52.40
C ALA A 728 96.21 -30.09 53.74
N GLU A 729 95.36 -29.86 54.76
CA GLU A 729 95.75 -29.41 56.11
C GLU A 729 95.80 -30.55 57.15
N SER A 730 95.44 -31.80 56.79
CA SER A 730 95.42 -32.94 57.73
C SER A 730 96.40 -34.09 57.41
N ASN A 731 97.47 -33.84 56.65
CA ASN A 731 98.46 -34.88 56.33
C ASN A 731 99.89 -34.30 56.29
N CYS A 732 100.55 -34.22 57.46
CA CYS A 732 101.99 -34.44 57.68
C CYS A 732 102.35 -34.16 59.14
N GLU A 733 102.46 -35.19 60.00
CA GLU A 733 103.62 -35.44 60.88
C GLU A 733 103.49 -36.77 61.66
N VAL A 734 104.31 -37.75 61.23
CA VAL A 734 105.17 -38.69 62.04
C VAL A 734 104.47 -39.76 62.93
N ASN A 735 104.47 -41.05 62.54
CA ASN A 735 105.46 -42.17 62.76
C ASN A 735 105.17 -43.02 64.05
N PRO A 736 105.69 -44.26 64.22
CA PRO A 736 104.91 -45.48 64.44
C PRO A 736 105.07 -46.05 65.87
N TYR A 737 104.47 -47.22 66.11
CA TYR A 737 104.44 -48.01 67.35
C TYR A 737 103.38 -47.57 68.37
N ASP A 738 102.23 -48.25 68.37
CA ASP A 738 102.06 -49.30 69.38
C ASP A 738 101.00 -50.31 68.90
N ASP A 739 101.33 -51.57 69.15
CA ASP A 739 100.57 -52.78 68.80
C ASP A 739 99.53 -53.03 69.89
N ASP A 740 98.27 -53.24 69.51
CA ASP A 740 97.39 -54.20 70.20
C ASP A 740 96.04 -54.38 69.47
N GLY A 741 95.83 -55.59 68.94
CA GLY A 741 94.64 -56.38 69.29
C GLY A 741 93.32 -56.25 68.49
N ARG A 742 93.22 -57.08 67.44
CA ARG A 742 92.08 -57.97 67.06
C ARG A 742 90.77 -57.44 66.40
N SER A 743 90.53 -58.01 65.20
CA SER A 743 89.34 -58.78 64.72
C SER A 743 88.11 -58.10 64.07
N ASN A 744 88.13 -58.07 62.73
CA ASN A 744 87.25 -58.77 61.75
C ASN A 744 85.71 -58.62 61.77
N LYS A 745 85.13 -58.13 60.65
CA LYS A 745 84.20 -58.83 59.69
C LYS A 745 83.35 -57.84 58.89
N GLY A 746 83.12 -58.12 57.60
CA GLY A 746 81.93 -57.63 56.89
C GLY A 746 82.12 -57.26 55.42
N PHE A 747 82.20 -58.27 54.57
CA PHE A 747 82.02 -58.21 53.11
C PHE A 747 80.51 -58.20 52.80
N GLU A 748 80.03 -57.45 51.81
CA GLU A 748 79.10 -57.98 50.78
C GLU A 748 78.80 -56.99 49.63
N LEU A 749 78.78 -57.58 48.43
CA LEU A 749 78.43 -57.04 47.11
C LEU A 749 76.99 -57.43 46.74
N SER A 750 76.38 -56.71 45.79
CA SER A 750 75.62 -57.26 44.63
C SER A 750 75.07 -56.08 43.80
N ASP A 751 75.51 -55.91 42.54
CA ASP A 751 74.95 -56.44 41.27
C ASP A 751 73.75 -55.59 40.76
N GLU A 752 73.95 -54.81 39.69
CA GLU A 752 73.61 -55.11 38.27
C GLU A 752 72.09 -55.19 37.98
N THR A 753 71.54 -54.30 37.14
CA THR A 753 70.95 -54.60 35.80
C THR A 753 70.04 -53.48 35.23
N GLN A 754 70.35 -53.09 33.99
CA GLN A 754 69.52 -52.91 32.78
C GLN A 754 68.09 -52.26 32.72
N THR A 755 67.98 -51.38 31.71
CA THR A 755 66.92 -51.16 30.67
C THR A 755 65.58 -50.45 30.93
N SER A 756 65.35 -49.45 30.06
CA SER A 756 64.15 -48.97 29.34
C SER A 756 62.80 -48.84 30.05
N PHE A 757 62.21 -47.65 30.00
CA PHE A 757 61.32 -47.19 28.92
C PHE A 757 61.35 -45.66 28.81
#